data_AF-A0A7J5EZ77-F1
#
_entry.id   AF-A0A7J5EZ77-F1
#
_cell.length_a   1.000
_cell.length_b   1.000
_cell.length_c   1.000
_cell.angle_alpha   90.00
_cell.angle_beta   90.00
_cell.angle_gamma   90.00
#
_symmetry.space_group_name_H-M   'P 1'
#
loop_
_entity.id
_entity.type
_entity.pdbx_description
1 polymer ?
#
loop_
_entity_poly.entity_id
_entity_poly.type
_entity_poly.pdbx_seq_one_letter_code
_entity_poly.pdbx_strand_id
1 'polypeptide(L)'
;MAIIPSEDLTPMTLTDLLRQHLPPERSQKSIAMDWLHRLQKAGHTRLRAPSYVESQFSRCIRGVAGAVRFFFAEREYAVALLDAMSVPESARVSILTAADLVLKTNGETPARLVLDATRWSSAPTPKQLFDALRIQVVEPQLVQPAVLLLTDSLYDMLPRSFDGATWLRVEVIDAAEADARVSELSEAGALVMSPISTVAPERWLAADYDANTGVLVLEPADGLARFARDGAISLPTVTHDLAGCVAATDLPTVDVDKLSGVERRRLMVQLRDDDSAEKIAQDPLKRLAIAQALGVSATATPRDRREAELRIATRGLGAPTPPNLDAKAFDKMLERARRRPHPPTIVRVGDELHCLNPAGDQTGLDHRLVRVHRIDPPVPWISRLRAELATWTIGDFEADPFLLDLMERLDPDGRDRLPVLHARAWLSAAGGVAARPAEQVADWRNALRALLSGPIPQAMLSVARDGEDRGERGFFTFESHVRSSDSLPLDPHTERRLRHVPSFSSRVPFGRSAPPSIASNTSNDRWSYQQPSPTRLVLPHDVVAQDQHTLDDQWLDAYEAFQAGARFAGKIANSIYLGPVRDTWPCHDADTLLSIAWLALSASLDHAPAVRSPNGTVLLSLGGGIAAEIGVTSTTNDVGPLRAILSCGLAWSGSSPPRVSLTTPIAAGVDHIDYTVPRGIVLLAEHVRAEIHFTASPLLLGLCPRGSATSAVHVSAVEAARRAAEAEEARRAADDDDD
;
A
#
# COMPACT_ATOMS: atom_id res chain seq x y z
N MET A 1 -41.57 21.80 -7.03
CA MET A 1 -42.76 21.75 -6.16
C MET A 1 -43.04 23.15 -5.70
N ALA A 2 -44.20 23.70 -6.07
CA ALA A 2 -44.58 25.06 -5.73
C ALA A 2 -44.84 25.15 -4.22
N ILE A 3 -44.08 26.02 -3.55
CA ILE A 3 -44.29 26.39 -2.15
C ILE A 3 -45.56 27.23 -2.13
N ILE A 4 -46.64 26.67 -1.58
CA ILE A 4 -47.84 27.43 -1.22
C ILE A 4 -47.42 28.28 -0.01
N PRO A 5 -47.57 29.62 -0.06
CA PRO A 5 -47.27 30.45 1.11
C PRO A 5 -48.24 30.07 2.22
N SER A 6 -47.73 29.63 3.36
CA SER A 6 -48.53 29.47 4.56
C SER A 6 -48.99 30.86 4.99
N GLU A 7 -50.27 31.15 4.77
CA GLU A 7 -50.94 32.32 5.34
C GLU A 7 -50.66 32.40 6.85
N ASP A 8 -50.50 33.62 7.35
CA ASP A 8 -50.31 33.99 8.75
C ASP A 8 -51.23 33.19 9.70
N LEU A 9 -50.72 32.08 10.23
CA LEU A 9 -51.40 31.28 11.24
C LEU A 9 -51.06 31.82 12.63
N THR A 10 -51.54 33.03 12.93
CA THR A 10 -51.92 33.29 14.31
C THR A 10 -52.98 32.26 14.70
N PRO A 11 -52.80 31.46 15.77
CA PRO A 11 -53.81 30.50 16.19
C PRO A 11 -55.13 31.25 16.43
N MET A 12 -56.13 30.99 15.58
CA MET A 12 -57.41 31.68 15.64
C MET A 12 -58.07 31.38 16.98
N THR A 13 -58.49 32.44 17.69
CA THR A 13 -59.20 32.27 18.96
C THR A 13 -60.59 31.72 18.70
N LEU A 14 -61.24 31.14 19.73
CA LEU A 14 -62.65 30.74 19.64
C LEU A 14 -63.54 31.89 19.11
N THR A 15 -63.23 33.11 19.52
CA THR A 15 -63.92 34.33 19.07
C THR A 15 -63.76 34.55 17.56
N ASP A 16 -62.54 34.40 17.04
CA ASP A 16 -62.27 34.59 15.61
C ASP A 16 -62.95 33.51 14.76
N LEU A 17 -62.87 32.26 15.20
CA LEU A 17 -63.53 31.13 14.56
C LEU A 17 -65.06 31.30 14.53
N LEU A 18 -65.67 31.70 15.65
CA LEU A 18 -67.12 31.96 15.70
C LEU A 18 -67.54 33.17 14.86
N ARG A 19 -66.70 34.21 14.75
CA ARG A 19 -66.97 35.38 13.91
C ARG A 19 -66.83 35.09 12.43
N GLN A 20 -65.83 34.30 12.03
CA GLN A 20 -65.63 33.89 10.64
C GLN A 20 -66.83 33.10 10.11
N HIS A 21 -67.48 32.33 10.98
CA HIS A 21 -68.67 31.57 10.64
C HIS A 21 -69.98 32.25 11.05
N LEU A 22 -69.97 33.54 11.37
CA LEU A 22 -71.20 34.28 11.65
C LEU A 22 -71.89 34.61 10.30
N PRO A 23 -73.11 34.12 10.02
CA PRO A 23 -73.78 34.41 8.76
C PRO A 23 -74.09 35.91 8.66
N PRO A 24 -73.62 36.63 7.62
CA PRO A 24 -73.78 38.09 7.53
C PRO A 24 -75.24 38.52 7.38
N GLU A 25 -76.10 37.63 6.90
CA GLU A 25 -77.53 37.88 6.66
C GLU A 25 -78.42 37.55 7.87
N ARG A 26 -77.89 36.94 8.93
CA ARG A 26 -78.67 36.53 10.11
C ARG A 26 -78.35 37.37 11.34
N SER A 27 -79.39 37.92 11.97
CA SER A 27 -79.23 38.59 13.26
C SER A 27 -78.90 37.59 14.38
N GLN A 28 -78.17 38.04 15.42
CA GLN A 28 -77.88 37.22 16.61
C GLN A 28 -79.15 36.65 17.25
N LYS A 29 -80.24 37.44 17.24
CA LYS A 29 -81.58 37.00 17.64
C LYS A 29 -82.11 35.82 16.82
N SER A 30 -81.93 35.83 15.50
CA SER A 30 -82.36 34.73 14.62
C SER A 30 -81.61 33.43 14.92
N ILE A 31 -80.29 33.52 15.16
CA ILE A 31 -79.44 32.36 15.48
C ILE A 31 -79.82 31.79 16.86
N ALA A 32 -80.00 32.66 17.86
CA ALA A 32 -80.44 32.24 19.21
C ALA A 32 -81.82 31.56 19.21
N MET A 33 -82.75 32.02 18.39
CA MET A 33 -84.08 31.39 18.24
C MET A 33 -84.01 30.03 17.53
N ASP A 34 -83.18 29.91 16.49
CA ASP A 34 -82.97 28.66 15.77
C ASP A 34 -82.31 27.60 16.66
N TRP A 35 -81.31 28.00 17.46
CA TRP A 35 -80.71 27.15 18.49
C TRP A 35 -81.74 26.64 19.50
N LEU A 36 -82.58 27.52 20.06
CA LEU A 36 -83.65 27.15 20.99
C LEU A 36 -84.65 26.19 20.36
N HIS A 37 -85.06 26.45 19.11
CA HIS A 37 -86.01 25.60 18.39
C HIS A 37 -85.43 24.19 18.14
N ARG A 38 -84.14 24.09 17.84
CA ARG A 38 -83.44 22.80 17.67
C ARG A 38 -83.39 22.00 18.97
N LEU A 39 -83.08 22.64 20.10
CA LEU A 39 -83.10 21.97 21.41
C LEU A 39 -84.53 21.60 21.84
N GLN A 40 -85.53 22.43 21.54
CA GLN A 40 -86.93 22.08 21.80
C GLN A 40 -87.37 20.85 21.00
N LYS A 41 -86.96 20.76 19.73
CA LYS A 41 -87.22 19.60 18.87
C LYS A 41 -86.47 18.34 19.32
N ALA A 42 -85.31 18.50 19.95
CA ALA A 42 -84.55 17.41 20.57
C ALA A 42 -85.13 16.95 21.94
N GLY A 43 -86.20 17.58 22.43
CA GLY A 43 -86.93 17.16 23.64
C GLY A 43 -86.52 17.85 24.94
N HIS A 44 -85.69 18.90 24.90
CA HIS A 44 -85.33 19.65 26.10
C HIS A 44 -86.50 20.53 26.59
N THR A 45 -86.93 20.32 27.84
CA THR A 45 -88.13 20.96 28.42
C THR A 45 -87.86 22.20 29.28
N ARG A 46 -86.60 22.42 29.70
CA ARG A 46 -86.18 23.56 30.54
C ARG A 46 -85.37 24.59 29.75
N LEU A 47 -85.99 25.17 28.71
CA LEU A 47 -85.34 26.16 27.87
C LEU A 47 -85.38 27.56 28.50
N ARG A 48 -84.30 28.33 28.32
CA ARG A 48 -84.20 29.72 28.80
C ARG A 48 -84.94 30.67 27.87
N ALA A 49 -85.29 31.85 28.40
CA ALA A 49 -85.94 32.88 27.59
C ALA A 49 -85.05 33.31 26.39
N PRO A 50 -85.63 33.56 25.20
CA PRO A 50 -84.89 33.98 24.01
C PRO A 50 -83.92 35.14 24.20
N SER A 51 -84.33 36.16 24.95
CA SER A 51 -83.49 37.34 25.26
C SER A 51 -82.25 36.99 26.08
N TYR A 52 -82.34 35.97 26.94
CA TYR A 52 -81.20 35.48 27.71
C TYR A 52 -80.21 34.72 26.81
N VAL A 53 -80.72 33.86 25.91
CA VAL A 53 -79.88 33.11 24.96
C VAL A 53 -79.18 34.06 23.99
N GLU A 54 -79.87 35.06 23.46
CA GLU A 54 -79.27 36.10 22.61
C GLU A 54 -78.14 36.84 23.34
N SER A 55 -78.37 37.23 24.60
CA SER A 55 -77.35 37.85 25.45
C SER A 55 -76.14 36.92 25.67
N GLN A 56 -76.38 35.64 25.96
CA GLN A 56 -75.30 34.66 26.09
C GLN A 56 -74.56 34.45 24.77
N PHE A 57 -75.25 34.42 23.63
CA PHE A 57 -74.61 34.26 22.32
C PHE A 57 -73.70 35.45 22.01
N SER A 58 -74.18 36.67 22.28
CA SER A 58 -73.37 37.89 22.15
C SER A 58 -72.12 37.86 23.04
N ARG A 59 -72.24 37.34 24.27
CA ARG A 59 -71.11 37.16 25.19
C ARG A 59 -70.17 36.02 24.77
N CYS A 60 -70.70 34.97 24.16
CA CYS A 60 -69.93 33.83 23.64
C CYS A 60 -69.05 34.23 22.45
N ILE A 61 -69.59 35.04 21.52
CA ILE A 61 -68.81 35.64 20.40
C ILE A 61 -67.79 36.68 20.88
N ARG A 62 -67.83 37.07 22.16
CA ARG A 62 -66.82 37.91 22.81
C ARG A 62 -65.86 37.09 23.68
N GLY A 63 -65.92 35.76 23.64
CA GLY A 63 -65.03 34.87 24.38
C GLY A 63 -65.29 34.80 25.88
N VAL A 64 -66.44 35.25 26.38
CA VAL A 64 -66.73 35.24 27.82
C VAL A 64 -66.93 33.80 28.33
N ALA A 65 -66.08 33.34 29.26
CA ALA A 65 -66.05 31.95 29.76
C ALA A 65 -67.42 31.39 30.15
N GLY A 66 -68.18 32.16 30.95
CA GLY A 66 -69.51 31.73 31.42
C GLY A 66 -70.52 31.55 30.28
N ALA A 67 -70.36 32.30 29.19
CA ALA A 67 -71.19 32.18 28.00
C ALA A 67 -70.73 31.05 27.08
N VAL A 68 -69.42 30.81 26.97
CA VAL A 68 -68.87 29.63 26.28
C VAL A 68 -69.34 28.36 26.99
N ARG A 69 -69.28 28.32 28.33
CA ARG A 69 -69.82 27.22 29.14
C ARG A 69 -71.31 26.98 28.91
N PHE A 70 -72.09 28.03 28.68
CA PHE A 70 -73.53 27.90 28.40
C PHE A 70 -73.82 27.14 27.09
N PHE A 71 -73.00 27.28 26.05
CA PHE A 71 -73.21 26.62 24.76
C PHE A 71 -72.37 25.36 24.55
N PHE A 72 -71.17 25.29 25.13
CA PHE A 72 -70.17 24.27 24.80
C PHE A 72 -69.89 23.26 25.93
N ALA A 73 -70.47 23.42 27.12
CA ALA A 73 -70.29 22.43 28.20
C ALA A 73 -70.94 21.07 27.87
N GLU A 74 -72.04 21.09 27.13
CA GLU A 74 -72.74 19.88 26.66
C GLU A 74 -72.60 19.77 25.14
N ARG A 75 -72.16 18.59 24.65
CA ARG A 75 -71.90 18.38 23.22
C ARG A 75 -73.13 18.62 22.35
N GLU A 76 -74.31 18.25 22.84
CA GLU A 76 -75.59 18.45 22.14
C GLU A 76 -75.90 19.94 21.93
N TYR A 77 -75.57 20.78 22.92
CA TYR A 77 -75.79 22.23 22.89
C TYR A 77 -74.81 22.89 21.92
N ALA A 78 -73.57 22.41 21.90
CA ALA A 78 -72.52 22.86 21.00
C ALA A 78 -72.88 22.56 19.54
N VAL A 79 -73.27 21.31 19.26
CA VAL A 79 -73.68 20.89 17.90
C VAL A 79 -74.90 21.68 17.44
N ALA A 80 -75.91 21.86 18.30
CA ALA A 80 -77.08 22.67 17.97
C ALA A 80 -76.71 24.12 17.63
N LEU A 81 -75.69 24.69 18.28
CA LEU A 81 -75.22 26.06 18.02
C LEU A 81 -74.49 26.14 16.68
N LEU A 82 -73.57 25.21 16.44
CA LEU A 82 -72.81 25.13 15.19
C LEU A 82 -73.75 24.89 14.00
N ASP A 83 -74.79 24.08 14.17
CA ASP A 83 -75.85 23.89 13.18
C ASP A 83 -76.68 25.16 12.95
N ALA A 84 -77.07 25.88 14.01
CA ALA A 84 -77.83 27.14 13.89
C ALA A 84 -77.01 28.23 13.18
N MET A 85 -75.69 28.22 13.36
CA MET A 85 -74.75 29.09 12.64
C MET A 85 -74.38 28.57 11.24
N SER A 86 -74.86 27.38 10.84
CA SER A 86 -74.51 26.75 9.55
C SER A 86 -73.01 26.52 9.38
N VAL A 87 -72.31 26.18 10.47
CA VAL A 87 -70.87 25.86 10.45
C VAL A 87 -70.64 24.52 9.74
N PRO A 88 -69.78 24.45 8.72
CA PRO A 88 -69.46 23.22 8.02
C PRO A 88 -68.72 22.24 8.94
N GLU A 89 -68.96 20.93 8.76
CA GLU A 89 -68.40 19.88 9.62
C GLU A 89 -66.86 19.95 9.74
N SER A 90 -66.18 20.35 8.65
CA SER A 90 -64.73 20.52 8.61
C SER A 90 -64.17 21.57 9.58
N ALA A 91 -64.97 22.56 9.99
CA ALA A 91 -64.56 23.62 10.92
C ALA A 91 -64.97 23.35 12.38
N ARG A 92 -65.86 22.39 12.61
CA ARG A 92 -66.43 22.11 13.95
C ARG A 92 -65.39 21.58 14.91
N VAL A 93 -64.46 20.74 14.44
CA VAL A 93 -63.39 20.19 15.29
C VAL A 93 -62.55 21.32 15.88
N SER A 94 -62.08 22.26 15.07
CA SER A 94 -61.29 23.40 15.52
C SER A 94 -62.04 24.29 16.52
N ILE A 95 -63.34 24.55 16.28
CA ILE A 95 -64.18 25.34 17.20
C ILE A 95 -64.40 24.61 18.53
N LEU A 96 -64.67 23.30 18.50
CA LEU A 96 -64.84 22.50 19.70
C LEU A 96 -63.54 22.40 20.51
N THR A 97 -62.40 22.23 19.86
CA THR A 97 -61.08 22.26 20.51
C THR A 97 -60.78 23.62 21.14
N ALA A 98 -61.06 24.72 20.43
CA ALA A 98 -60.89 26.07 20.98
C ALA A 98 -61.85 26.36 22.14
N ALA A 99 -63.08 25.83 22.09
CA ALA A 99 -64.05 25.94 23.18
C ALA A 99 -63.64 25.14 24.41
N ASP A 100 -63.17 23.89 24.24
CA ASP A 100 -62.65 23.06 25.32
C ASP A 100 -61.46 23.73 26.04
N LEU A 101 -60.57 24.38 25.27
CA LEU A 101 -59.47 25.17 25.82
C LEU A 101 -59.98 26.32 26.70
N VAL A 102 -60.96 27.10 26.23
CA VAL A 102 -61.57 28.19 27.01
C VAL A 102 -62.28 27.67 28.26
N LEU A 103 -62.88 26.48 28.22
CA LEU A 103 -63.54 25.87 29.37
C LEU A 103 -62.54 25.40 30.42
N LYS A 104 -61.42 24.80 30.00
CA LYS A 104 -60.32 24.37 30.87
C LYS A 104 -59.62 25.55 31.54
N THR A 105 -59.37 26.63 30.79
CA THR A 105 -58.72 27.84 31.32
C THR A 105 -59.69 28.82 31.99
N ASN A 106 -60.97 28.47 32.12
CA ASN A 106 -62.02 29.34 32.66
C ASN A 106 -62.08 30.74 32.00
N GLY A 107 -61.76 30.82 30.72
CA GLY A 107 -61.69 32.06 29.94
C GLY A 107 -60.43 32.88 30.08
N GLU A 108 -59.42 32.37 30.79
CA GLU A 108 -58.10 32.95 30.73
C GLU A 108 -57.46 32.65 29.38
N THR A 109 -56.91 33.68 28.74
CA THR A 109 -56.15 33.53 27.51
C THR A 109 -54.88 32.72 27.83
N PRO A 110 -54.62 31.60 27.13
CA PRO A 110 -53.44 30.77 27.40
C PRO A 110 -52.16 31.58 27.20
N ALA A 111 -51.19 31.39 28.09
CA ALA A 111 -49.91 32.08 28.02
C ALA A 111 -49.19 31.73 26.71
N ARG A 112 -48.65 32.74 26.02
CA ARG A 112 -47.72 32.56 24.89
C ARG A 112 -46.26 32.64 25.32
N LEU A 113 -46.00 33.23 26.49
CA LEU A 113 -44.69 33.33 27.10
C LEU A 113 -44.77 32.99 28.59
N VAL A 114 -43.90 32.10 29.05
CA VAL A 114 -43.72 31.76 30.47
C VAL A 114 -42.31 32.18 30.86
N LEU A 115 -42.21 33.06 31.84
CA LEU A 115 -40.96 33.53 32.41
C LEU A 115 -40.75 32.81 33.74
N ASP A 116 -39.90 31.80 33.74
CA ASP A 116 -39.56 31.06 34.96
C ASP A 116 -38.38 31.73 35.67
N ALA A 117 -38.71 32.63 36.60
CA ALA A 117 -37.71 33.30 37.43
C ALA A 117 -37.48 32.59 38.78
N THR A 118 -38.19 31.50 39.06
CA THR A 118 -38.08 30.74 40.33
C THR A 118 -36.66 30.20 40.54
N ARG A 119 -35.95 29.92 39.44
CA ARG A 119 -34.56 29.45 39.40
C ARG A 119 -33.52 30.52 39.74
N TRP A 120 -33.90 31.78 39.78
CA TRP A 120 -33.06 32.90 40.23
C TRP A 120 -33.42 33.39 41.63
N SER A 121 -34.19 32.61 42.40
CA SER A 121 -34.60 32.94 43.78
C SER A 121 -33.45 33.20 44.74
N SER A 122 -32.25 32.67 44.43
CA SER A 122 -31.02 32.88 45.21
C SER A 122 -30.14 34.04 44.69
N ALA A 123 -30.61 34.82 43.71
CA ALA A 123 -29.84 35.93 43.17
C ALA A 123 -29.56 36.98 44.26
N PRO A 124 -28.31 37.40 44.48
CA PRO A 124 -27.95 38.34 45.55
C PRO A 124 -28.53 39.75 45.34
N THR A 125 -28.92 40.09 44.10
CA THR A 125 -29.48 41.40 43.73
C THR A 125 -30.79 41.26 42.92
N PRO A 126 -31.92 40.89 43.56
CA PRO A 126 -33.21 40.70 42.86
C PRO A 126 -33.68 41.91 42.04
N LYS A 127 -33.34 43.13 42.50
CA LYS A 127 -33.67 44.38 41.78
C LYS A 127 -33.02 44.44 40.39
N GLN A 128 -31.74 44.05 40.27
CA GLN A 128 -31.02 44.07 39.00
C GLN A 128 -31.57 43.02 38.03
N LEU A 129 -31.97 41.84 38.54
CA LEU A 129 -32.67 40.82 37.76
C LEU A 129 -33.97 41.38 37.17
N PHE A 130 -34.82 42.01 37.99
CA PHE A 130 -36.07 42.61 37.51
C PHE A 130 -35.84 43.75 36.52
N ASP A 131 -34.81 44.58 36.71
CA ASP A 131 -34.44 45.61 35.74
C ASP A 131 -34.01 44.99 34.39
N ALA A 132 -33.22 43.91 34.41
CA ALA A 132 -32.80 43.20 33.20
C ALA A 132 -33.98 42.52 32.48
N LEU A 133 -34.85 41.82 33.22
CA LEU A 133 -36.09 41.24 32.70
C LEU A 133 -37.00 42.31 32.09
N ARG A 134 -37.11 43.46 32.76
CA ARG A 134 -37.92 44.58 32.30
C ARG A 134 -37.43 45.08 30.95
N ILE A 135 -36.14 45.38 30.83
CA ILE A 135 -35.54 45.96 29.62
C ILE A 135 -35.56 44.97 28.45
N GLN A 136 -35.19 43.70 28.68
CA GLN A 136 -35.00 42.73 27.60
C GLN A 136 -36.25 41.97 27.20
N VAL A 137 -37.24 41.85 28.10
CA VAL A 137 -38.39 40.95 27.91
C VAL A 137 -39.72 41.68 28.04
N VAL A 138 -39.91 42.46 29.12
CA VAL A 138 -41.20 43.09 29.43
C VAL A 138 -41.47 44.32 28.58
N GLU A 139 -40.54 45.28 28.50
CA GLU A 139 -40.71 46.52 27.72
C GLU A 139 -40.86 46.29 26.21
N PRO A 140 -40.14 45.35 25.58
CA PRO A 140 -40.32 45.07 24.15
C PRO A 140 -41.70 44.51 23.80
N GLN A 141 -42.40 43.87 24.75
CA GLN A 141 -43.76 43.35 24.60
C GLN A 141 -44.01 42.49 23.34
N LEU A 142 -42.98 41.74 22.89
CA LEU A 142 -43.00 41.01 21.62
C LEU A 142 -43.93 39.79 21.63
N VAL A 143 -44.12 39.15 22.78
CA VAL A 143 -44.93 37.94 22.93
C VAL A 143 -45.94 38.15 24.07
N GLN A 144 -47.22 38.10 23.73
CA GLN A 144 -48.34 38.33 24.65
C GLN A 144 -49.44 37.31 24.40
N PRO A 145 -50.18 36.86 25.42
CA PRO A 145 -50.04 37.19 26.85
C PRO A 145 -48.90 36.40 27.52
N ALA A 146 -48.37 36.91 28.62
CA ALA A 146 -47.23 36.32 29.33
C ALA A 146 -47.54 36.03 30.81
N VAL A 147 -46.84 35.05 31.38
CA VAL A 147 -46.90 34.70 32.80
C VAL A 147 -45.49 34.76 33.38
N LEU A 148 -45.31 35.46 34.50
CA LEU A 148 -44.09 35.49 35.28
C LEU A 148 -44.27 34.67 36.55
N LEU A 149 -43.50 33.58 36.66
CA LEU A 149 -43.48 32.70 37.83
C LEU A 149 -42.38 33.13 38.79
N LEU A 150 -42.73 33.36 40.05
CA LEU A 150 -41.83 33.82 41.10
C LEU A 150 -42.03 33.01 42.38
N THR A 151 -40.97 32.91 43.19
CA THR A 151 -41.08 32.45 44.58
C THR A 151 -41.59 33.58 45.48
N ASP A 152 -42.12 33.27 46.66
CA ASP A 152 -42.52 34.27 47.67
C ASP A 152 -41.41 35.30 47.93
N SER A 153 -40.16 34.83 48.05
CA SER A 153 -38.99 35.69 48.28
C SER A 153 -38.73 36.72 47.18
N LEU A 154 -39.01 36.36 45.91
CA LEU A 154 -38.85 37.27 44.77
C LEU A 154 -40.04 38.22 44.64
N TYR A 155 -41.24 37.74 44.99
CA TYR A 155 -42.47 38.52 44.94
C TYR A 155 -42.42 39.72 45.90
N ASP A 156 -41.90 39.53 47.12
CA ASP A 156 -41.71 40.63 48.09
C ASP A 156 -40.80 41.76 47.57
N MET A 157 -39.94 41.45 46.58
CA MET A 157 -38.98 42.36 45.97
C MET A 157 -39.42 42.85 44.58
N LEU A 158 -40.62 42.49 44.13
CA LEU A 158 -41.13 42.82 42.80
C LEU A 158 -41.37 44.34 42.68
N PRO A 159 -40.76 45.03 41.70
CA PRO A 159 -41.00 46.45 41.49
C PRO A 159 -42.43 46.73 41.01
N ARG A 160 -43.03 47.83 41.49
CA ARG A 160 -44.37 48.29 41.06
C ARG A 160 -44.52 48.56 39.56
N SER A 161 -43.43 48.63 38.81
CA SER A 161 -43.46 48.73 37.34
C SER A 161 -44.10 47.51 36.66
N PHE A 162 -44.24 46.39 37.38
CA PHE A 162 -44.91 45.17 36.89
C PHE A 162 -46.43 45.18 37.16
N ASP A 163 -46.94 46.00 38.08
CA ASP A 163 -48.36 46.03 38.49
C ASP A 163 -49.31 46.55 37.40
N GLY A 164 -48.80 47.35 36.46
CA GLY A 164 -49.60 48.03 35.44
C GLY A 164 -49.81 47.24 34.15
N ALA A 165 -49.19 46.08 34.00
CA ALA A 165 -49.18 45.33 32.73
C ALA A 165 -50.38 44.37 32.64
N THR A 166 -51.44 44.74 31.92
CA THR A 166 -52.62 43.88 31.72
C THR A 166 -52.34 42.61 30.89
N TRP A 167 -51.20 42.55 30.19
CA TRP A 167 -50.77 41.43 29.36
C TRP A 167 -49.83 40.45 30.09
N LEU A 168 -49.32 40.83 31.27
CA LEU A 168 -48.38 40.06 32.08
C LEU A 168 -49.04 39.65 33.40
N ARG A 169 -49.28 38.36 33.59
CA ARG A 169 -49.76 37.82 34.86
C ARG A 169 -48.58 37.41 35.73
N VAL A 170 -48.60 37.78 37.01
CA VAL A 170 -47.62 37.32 37.99
C VAL A 170 -48.25 36.22 38.82
N GLU A 171 -47.58 35.07 38.91
CA GLU A 171 -47.98 33.95 39.78
C GLU A 171 -46.87 33.65 40.78
N VAL A 172 -47.26 33.51 42.05
CA VAL A 172 -46.36 33.13 43.13
C VAL A 172 -46.51 31.63 43.37
N ILE A 173 -45.38 30.91 43.35
CA ILE A 173 -45.35 29.45 43.42
C ILE A 173 -44.14 28.97 44.22
N ASP A 174 -44.26 27.80 44.85
CA ASP A 174 -43.12 27.11 45.44
C ASP A 174 -42.15 26.66 44.32
N ALA A 175 -40.85 26.81 44.56
CA ALA A 175 -39.81 26.34 43.65
C ALA A 175 -39.91 24.84 43.35
N ALA A 176 -40.42 24.03 44.27
CA ALA A 176 -40.65 22.59 44.06
C ALA A 176 -41.80 22.29 43.08
N GLU A 177 -42.76 23.20 42.94
CA GLU A 177 -43.94 23.05 42.08
C GLU A 177 -43.77 23.75 40.71
N ALA A 178 -42.71 24.56 40.57
CA ALA A 178 -42.45 25.37 39.38
C ALA A 178 -42.40 24.54 38.09
N ASP A 179 -41.72 23.39 38.09
CA ASP A 179 -41.59 22.55 36.88
C ASP A 179 -42.93 22.01 36.40
N ALA A 180 -43.79 21.57 37.33
CA ALA A 180 -45.14 21.09 37.01
C ALA A 180 -45.99 22.21 36.41
N ARG A 181 -45.88 23.43 36.97
CA ARG A 181 -46.62 24.59 36.47
C ARG A 181 -46.12 25.08 35.12
N VAL A 182 -44.81 25.10 34.90
CA VAL A 182 -44.21 25.41 33.59
C VAL A 182 -44.71 24.40 32.55
N SER A 183 -44.72 23.11 32.88
CA SER A 183 -45.24 22.06 31.99
C SER A 183 -46.69 22.34 31.61
N GLU A 184 -47.57 22.58 32.59
CA GLU A 184 -48.99 22.88 32.35
C GLU A 184 -49.19 24.11 31.44
N LEU A 185 -48.49 25.21 31.72
CA LEU A 185 -48.59 26.44 30.92
C LEU A 185 -48.04 26.25 29.51
N SER A 186 -47.07 25.35 29.33
CA SER A 186 -46.45 25.07 28.04
C SER A 186 -47.29 24.15 27.12
N GLU A 187 -48.29 23.42 27.65
CA GLU A 187 -49.14 22.52 26.84
C GLU A 187 -49.87 23.26 25.71
N ALA A 188 -50.20 24.54 25.93
CA ALA A 188 -50.80 25.41 24.93
C ALA A 188 -49.80 25.96 23.88
N GLY A 189 -48.55 25.47 23.89
CA GLY A 189 -47.48 25.86 22.97
C GLY A 189 -46.73 27.12 23.38
N ALA A 190 -46.75 27.50 24.66
CA ALA A 190 -46.04 28.69 25.14
C ALA A 190 -44.51 28.57 24.95
N LEU A 191 -43.86 29.72 24.71
CA LEU A 191 -42.41 29.81 24.84
C LEU A 191 -42.04 29.87 26.32
N VAL A 192 -41.11 29.02 26.77
CA VAL A 192 -40.58 29.04 28.13
C VAL A 192 -39.22 29.68 28.12
N MET A 193 -39.06 30.77 28.88
CA MET A 193 -37.78 31.39 29.17
C MET A 193 -37.31 30.94 30.55
N SER A 194 -36.23 30.16 30.58
CA SER A 194 -35.69 29.55 31.81
C SER A 194 -34.21 29.20 31.63
N PRO A 195 -33.40 29.18 32.70
CA PRO A 195 -32.03 28.64 32.65
C PRO A 195 -31.96 27.14 32.37
N ILE A 196 -33.05 26.39 32.58
CA ILE A 196 -33.10 24.93 32.36
C ILE A 196 -34.18 24.60 31.35
N SER A 197 -33.90 23.63 30.48
CA SER A 197 -34.88 23.12 29.52
C SER A 197 -35.79 22.08 30.18
N THR A 198 -37.06 22.42 30.38
CA THR A 198 -38.12 21.48 30.79
C THR A 198 -39.11 21.17 29.66
N VAL A 199 -38.97 21.87 28.53
CA VAL A 199 -39.82 21.75 27.35
C VAL A 199 -39.01 21.37 26.11
N ALA A 200 -39.70 21.12 25.00
CA ALA A 200 -39.05 20.85 23.71
C ALA A 200 -38.10 22.00 23.32
N PRO A 201 -36.96 21.72 22.68
CA PRO A 201 -35.97 22.75 22.32
C PRO A 201 -36.57 23.89 21.47
N GLU A 202 -37.59 23.64 20.67
CA GLU A 202 -38.26 24.63 19.83
C GLU A 202 -39.10 25.63 20.64
N ARG A 203 -39.41 25.31 21.90
CA ARG A 203 -40.21 26.08 22.84
C ARG A 203 -39.41 26.61 24.02
N TRP A 204 -38.09 26.42 24.01
CA TRP A 204 -37.20 26.86 25.08
C TRP A 204 -36.33 28.03 24.60
N LEU A 205 -36.43 29.15 25.32
CA LEU A 205 -35.51 30.27 25.26
C LEU A 205 -34.58 30.19 26.46
N ALA A 206 -33.32 29.80 26.22
CA ALA A 206 -32.34 29.72 27.28
C ALA A 206 -32.04 31.12 27.80
N ALA A 207 -32.09 31.28 29.12
CA ALA A 207 -31.82 32.54 29.79
C ALA A 207 -30.94 32.32 31.01
N ASP A 208 -29.80 32.99 31.06
CA ASP A 208 -28.91 32.96 32.21
C ASP A 208 -28.69 34.37 32.74
N TYR A 209 -28.74 34.52 34.07
CA TYR A 209 -28.50 35.78 34.75
C TYR A 209 -27.18 35.70 35.52
N ASP A 210 -26.23 36.56 35.16
CA ASP A 210 -24.99 36.72 35.93
C ASP A 210 -25.16 37.80 36.98
N ALA A 211 -25.21 37.38 38.24
CA ALA A 211 -25.39 38.26 39.38
C ALA A 211 -24.21 39.25 39.61
N ASN A 212 -23.01 38.95 39.09
CA ASN A 212 -21.86 39.83 39.26
C ASN A 212 -21.90 41.01 38.28
N THR A 213 -22.34 40.75 37.04
CA THR A 213 -22.42 41.77 35.99
C THR A 213 -23.81 42.40 35.90
N GLY A 214 -24.83 41.78 36.47
CA GLY A 214 -26.23 42.20 36.37
C GLY A 214 -26.82 41.98 34.97
N VAL A 215 -26.18 41.14 34.15
CA VAL A 215 -26.57 40.92 32.75
C VAL A 215 -27.41 39.65 32.63
N LEU A 216 -28.58 39.79 32.00
CA LEU A 216 -29.37 38.68 31.50
C LEU A 216 -28.92 38.38 30.06
N VAL A 217 -28.58 37.13 29.77
CA VAL A 217 -28.20 36.65 28.45
C VAL A 217 -29.27 35.70 27.94
N LEU A 218 -29.79 35.98 26.75
CA LEU A 218 -30.76 35.13 26.06
C LEU A 218 -30.08 34.39 24.91
N GLU A 219 -30.42 33.13 24.71
CA GLU A 219 -29.95 32.35 23.57
C GLU A 219 -31.12 31.62 22.87
N PRO A 220 -31.37 31.94 21.59
CA PRO A 220 -30.74 33.00 20.81
C PRO A 220 -31.16 34.40 21.30
N ALA A 221 -30.31 35.40 21.10
CA ALA A 221 -30.55 36.78 21.57
C ALA A 221 -31.83 37.42 21.01
N ASP A 222 -32.22 37.06 19.79
CA ASP A 222 -33.44 37.48 19.11
C ASP A 222 -34.60 36.47 19.25
N GLY A 223 -34.50 35.53 20.21
CA GLY A 223 -35.44 34.41 20.35
C GLY A 223 -36.89 34.81 20.56
N LEU A 224 -37.16 35.89 21.30
CA LEU A 224 -38.51 36.44 21.47
C LEU A 224 -39.11 36.91 20.14
N ALA A 225 -38.32 37.59 19.30
CA ALA A 225 -38.76 38.06 18.00
C ALA A 225 -38.96 36.90 17.02
N ARG A 226 -38.07 35.90 17.03
CA ARG A 226 -38.22 34.68 16.24
C ARG A 226 -39.50 33.92 16.60
N PHE A 227 -39.74 33.73 17.89
CA PHE A 227 -40.96 33.05 18.34
C PHE A 227 -42.23 33.85 18.01
N ALA A 228 -42.20 35.17 18.14
CA ALA A 228 -43.34 36.02 17.77
C ALA A 228 -43.73 35.85 16.29
N ARG A 229 -42.73 35.71 15.40
CA ARG A 229 -42.90 35.55 13.95
C ARG A 229 -43.23 34.11 13.54
N ASP A 230 -42.43 33.15 14.00
CA ASP A 230 -42.43 31.77 13.48
C ASP A 230 -43.21 30.81 14.38
N GLY A 231 -43.61 31.27 15.58
CA GLY A 231 -44.25 30.44 16.59
C GLY A 231 -43.34 29.38 17.18
N ALA A 232 -42.04 29.36 16.89
CA ALA A 232 -41.05 28.42 17.41
C ALA A 232 -39.62 29.01 17.30
N ILE A 233 -38.69 28.48 18.09
CA ILE A 233 -37.25 28.78 17.97
C ILE A 233 -36.55 27.50 17.49
N SER A 234 -36.67 27.21 16.21
CA SER A 234 -36.19 25.96 15.63
C SER A 234 -34.65 25.83 15.66
N LEU A 235 -34.19 24.61 15.92
CA LEU A 235 -32.80 24.22 15.72
C LEU A 235 -32.51 23.91 14.24
N PRO A 236 -31.26 24.02 13.78
CA PRO A 236 -30.88 23.67 12.40
C PRO A 236 -31.28 22.23 12.01
N THR A 237 -31.74 22.00 10.78
CA THR A 237 -32.13 20.65 10.33
C THR A 237 -30.91 19.76 10.13
N VAL A 238 -30.94 18.54 10.68
CA VAL A 238 -29.88 17.54 10.47
C VAL A 238 -30.12 16.82 9.15
N THR A 239 -29.19 16.98 8.20
CA THR A 239 -29.24 16.32 6.89
C THR A 239 -28.55 14.96 6.89
N HIS A 240 -27.45 14.83 7.64
CA HIS A 240 -26.67 13.60 7.75
C HIS A 240 -26.57 13.20 9.22
N ASP A 241 -27.33 12.22 9.66
CA ASP A 241 -27.33 11.83 11.08
C ASP A 241 -26.02 11.14 11.48
N LEU A 242 -25.37 11.67 12.53
CA LEU A 242 -24.17 11.09 13.12
C LEU A 242 -24.41 9.67 13.65
N ALA A 243 -25.60 9.39 14.17
CA ALA A 243 -25.96 8.06 14.67
C ALA A 243 -25.96 6.99 13.56
N GLY A 244 -26.20 7.39 12.31
CA GLY A 244 -26.09 6.49 11.15
C GLY A 244 -24.65 6.22 10.72
N CYS A 245 -23.72 7.09 11.11
CA CYS A 245 -22.31 6.95 10.79
C CYS A 245 -21.56 6.15 11.86
N VAL A 246 -21.91 6.25 13.13
CA VAL A 246 -21.12 5.69 14.24
C VAL A 246 -21.93 4.65 15.03
N ALA A 247 -21.28 3.59 15.49
CA ALA A 247 -21.95 2.62 16.36
C ALA A 247 -22.17 3.22 17.76
N ALA A 248 -23.41 3.21 18.24
CA ALA A 248 -23.80 3.80 19.53
C ALA A 248 -23.48 2.90 20.76
N THR A 249 -22.54 1.96 20.62
CA THR A 249 -22.08 1.09 21.71
C THR A 249 -21.04 1.80 22.56
N ASP A 250 -21.18 1.71 23.88
CA ASP A 250 -20.22 2.23 24.88
C ASP A 250 -19.92 3.73 24.77
N LEU A 251 -20.97 4.54 24.60
CA LEU A 251 -20.83 5.99 24.57
C LEU A 251 -20.27 6.54 25.90
N PRO A 252 -19.35 7.52 25.85
CA PRO A 252 -18.79 8.10 27.06
C PRO A 252 -19.86 8.84 27.87
N THR A 253 -19.78 8.76 29.20
CA THR A 253 -20.64 9.56 30.08
C THR A 253 -20.30 11.04 29.94
N VAL A 254 -21.29 11.86 29.59
CA VAL A 254 -21.16 13.31 29.51
C VAL A 254 -22.11 13.95 30.51
N ASP A 255 -21.54 14.75 31.41
CA ASP A 255 -22.29 15.53 32.39
C ASP A 255 -22.62 16.90 31.80
N VAL A 256 -23.80 17.01 31.19
CA VAL A 256 -24.33 18.27 30.65
C VAL A 256 -24.90 19.17 31.74
N ASP A 257 -25.05 18.68 32.96
CA ASP A 257 -25.70 19.42 34.03
C ASP A 257 -24.83 20.56 34.60
N LYS A 258 -23.51 20.46 34.40
CA LYS A 258 -22.55 21.53 34.70
C LYS A 258 -22.64 22.72 33.77
N LEU A 259 -23.28 22.59 32.61
CA LEU A 259 -23.39 23.65 31.63
C LEU A 259 -24.57 24.57 31.95
N SER A 260 -24.36 25.87 31.77
CA SER A 260 -25.42 26.89 31.84
C SER A 260 -26.46 26.70 30.73
N GLY A 261 -27.65 27.28 30.88
CA GLY A 261 -28.72 27.13 29.89
C GLY A 261 -28.32 27.62 28.51
N VAL A 262 -27.65 28.77 28.45
CA VAL A 262 -27.13 29.40 27.23
C VAL A 262 -26.06 28.51 26.59
N GLU A 263 -25.14 27.93 27.36
CA GLU A 263 -24.13 26.99 26.83
C GLU A 263 -24.76 25.73 26.25
N ARG A 264 -25.73 25.13 26.97
CA ARG A 264 -26.48 23.97 26.46
C ARG A 264 -27.16 24.30 25.13
N ARG A 265 -27.83 25.45 25.07
CA ARG A 265 -28.53 25.89 23.86
C ARG A 265 -27.60 26.12 22.67
N ARG A 266 -26.45 26.76 22.89
CA ARG A 266 -25.42 26.93 21.85
C ARG A 266 -24.89 25.59 21.36
N LEU A 267 -24.60 24.65 22.26
CA LEU A 267 -24.15 23.31 21.89
C LEU A 267 -25.19 22.55 21.06
N MET A 268 -26.48 22.64 21.40
CA MET A 268 -27.55 22.03 20.58
C MET A 268 -27.55 22.55 19.15
N VAL A 269 -27.30 23.85 18.96
CA VAL A 269 -27.19 24.47 17.61
C VAL A 269 -25.92 24.00 16.91
N GLN A 270 -24.77 24.07 17.58
CA GLN A 270 -23.47 23.71 16.99
C GLN A 270 -23.39 22.23 16.61
N LEU A 271 -24.01 21.33 17.38
CA LEU A 271 -24.04 19.89 17.07
C LEU A 271 -24.83 19.56 15.80
N ARG A 272 -25.72 20.47 15.38
CA ARG A 272 -26.62 20.30 14.24
C ARG A 272 -26.16 21.07 13.00
N ASP A 273 -25.03 21.76 13.10
CA ASP A 273 -24.41 22.54 12.03
C ASP A 273 -23.11 21.88 11.57
N ASP A 274 -22.97 21.64 10.27
CA ASP A 274 -21.85 20.85 9.71
C ASP A 274 -20.48 21.51 10.00
N ASP A 275 -20.39 22.83 9.90
CA ASP A 275 -19.14 23.59 10.07
C ASP A 275 -18.74 23.75 11.55
N SER A 276 -19.73 23.80 12.44
CA SER A 276 -19.52 23.98 13.88
C SER A 276 -19.32 22.65 14.59
N ALA A 277 -19.95 21.57 14.14
CA ALA A 277 -19.89 20.27 14.79
C ALA A 277 -18.45 19.75 14.91
N GLU A 278 -17.60 19.96 13.90
CA GLU A 278 -16.20 19.52 13.94
C GLU A 278 -15.38 20.22 15.04
N LYS A 279 -15.75 21.45 15.41
CA LYS A 279 -15.02 22.27 16.40
C LYS A 279 -15.34 21.90 17.84
N ILE A 280 -16.47 21.23 18.10
CA ILE A 280 -16.90 20.84 19.44
C ILE A 280 -15.99 19.75 20.01
N ALA A 281 -15.79 18.69 19.23
CA ALA A 281 -14.88 17.60 19.55
C ALA A 281 -14.53 16.83 18.28
N GLN A 282 -13.24 16.55 18.10
CA GLN A 282 -12.77 15.72 16.98
C GLN A 282 -13.31 14.29 17.04
N ASP A 283 -13.58 13.78 18.26
CA ASP A 283 -14.13 12.44 18.46
C ASP A 283 -15.66 12.43 18.21
N PRO A 284 -16.13 11.68 17.20
CA PRO A 284 -17.55 11.58 16.90
C PRO A 284 -18.37 10.83 17.97
N LEU A 285 -17.77 9.90 18.73
CA LEU A 285 -18.49 9.21 19.82
C LEU A 285 -18.85 10.18 20.93
N LYS A 286 -17.91 11.06 21.30
CA LYS A 286 -18.17 12.12 22.27
C LYS A 286 -19.24 13.09 21.79
N ARG A 287 -19.24 13.48 20.51
CA ARG A 287 -20.29 14.34 19.94
C ARG A 287 -21.68 13.68 20.00
N LEU A 288 -21.75 12.40 19.65
CA LEU A 288 -23.00 11.63 19.74
C LEU A 288 -23.49 11.54 21.20
N ALA A 289 -22.59 11.32 22.16
CA ALA A 289 -22.93 11.28 23.58
C ALA A 289 -23.47 12.62 24.11
N ILE A 290 -22.84 13.75 23.74
CA ILE A 290 -23.33 15.09 24.11
C ILE A 290 -24.72 15.32 23.54
N ALA A 291 -24.94 14.96 22.27
CA ALA A 291 -26.23 15.14 21.60
C ALA A 291 -27.35 14.34 22.28
N GLN A 292 -27.06 13.08 22.63
CA GLN A 292 -28.00 12.24 23.38
C GLN A 292 -28.30 12.79 24.78
N ALA A 293 -27.30 13.27 25.51
CA ALA A 293 -27.48 13.88 26.83
C ALA A 293 -28.33 15.17 26.77
N LEU A 294 -28.25 15.92 25.67
CA LEU A 294 -29.06 17.11 25.41
C LEU A 294 -30.43 16.81 24.75
N GLY A 295 -30.73 15.55 24.45
CA GLY A 295 -31.99 15.15 23.80
C GLY A 295 -32.15 15.62 22.35
N VAL A 296 -31.04 15.80 21.61
CA VAL A 296 -31.04 16.24 20.20
C VAL A 296 -30.25 15.31 19.29
N SER A 297 -30.53 15.34 17.99
CA SER A 297 -29.69 14.71 16.97
C SER A 297 -28.44 15.55 16.68
N ALA A 298 -27.36 14.92 16.22
CA ALA A 298 -26.14 15.59 15.76
C ALA A 298 -25.88 15.30 14.29
N THR A 299 -25.27 16.25 13.58
CA THR A 299 -24.88 16.07 12.19
C THR A 299 -23.51 15.40 12.06
N ALA A 300 -23.37 14.56 11.03
CA ALA A 300 -22.14 13.89 10.66
C ALA A 300 -21.26 14.80 9.81
N THR A 301 -20.03 15.03 10.25
CA THR A 301 -19.05 15.81 9.47
C THR A 301 -18.69 15.08 8.17
N PRO A 302 -18.11 15.77 7.17
CA PRO A 302 -17.58 15.11 5.97
C PRO A 302 -16.63 13.94 6.28
N ARG A 303 -15.80 14.10 7.33
CA ARG A 303 -14.88 13.06 7.81
C ARG A 303 -15.61 11.84 8.37
N ASP A 304 -16.63 12.04 9.20
CA ASP A 304 -17.43 10.95 9.78
C ASP A 304 -18.11 10.11 8.68
N ARG A 305 -18.67 10.80 7.68
CA ARG A 305 -19.29 10.16 6.52
C ARG A 305 -18.28 9.35 5.71
N ARG A 306 -17.09 9.90 5.49
CA ARG A 306 -16.02 9.20 4.78
C ARG A 306 -15.55 7.95 5.53
N GLU A 307 -15.41 8.03 6.84
CA GLU A 307 -15.02 6.89 7.68
C GLU A 307 -16.10 5.80 7.73
N ALA A 308 -17.38 6.21 7.76
CA ALA A 308 -18.50 5.27 7.68
C ALA A 308 -18.52 4.53 6.33
N GLU A 309 -18.29 5.26 5.24
CA GLU A 309 -18.21 4.67 3.91
C GLU A 309 -17.00 3.72 3.76
N LEU A 310 -15.84 4.09 4.30
CA LEU A 310 -14.68 3.20 4.34
C LEU A 310 -14.97 1.91 5.11
N ARG A 311 -15.67 1.99 6.25
CA ARG A 311 -16.10 0.78 6.99
C ARG A 311 -17.02 -0.13 6.18
N ILE A 312 -17.93 0.45 5.39
CA ILE A 312 -18.81 -0.32 4.50
C ILE A 312 -17.98 -1.03 3.42
N ALA A 313 -17.09 -0.30 2.75
CA ALA A 313 -16.20 -0.86 1.73
C ALA A 313 -15.32 -1.99 2.30
N THR A 314 -14.75 -1.74 3.48
CA THR A 314 -13.90 -2.68 4.21
C THR A 314 -14.64 -3.99 4.55
N ARG A 315 -15.91 -3.89 4.97
CA ARG A 315 -16.76 -5.05 5.24
C ARG A 315 -17.11 -5.81 3.96
N GLY A 316 -17.40 -5.10 2.86
CA GLY A 316 -17.66 -5.71 1.54
C GLY A 316 -16.46 -6.48 1.00
N LEU A 317 -15.24 -6.06 1.36
CA LEU A 317 -13.98 -6.72 1.06
C LEU A 317 -13.63 -7.86 2.05
N GLY A 318 -14.43 -8.12 3.07
CA GLY A 318 -14.16 -9.18 4.05
C GLY A 318 -12.92 -8.96 4.92
N ALA A 319 -12.39 -7.73 4.99
CA ALA A 319 -11.16 -7.41 5.71
C ALA A 319 -11.42 -6.38 6.81
N PRO A 320 -12.00 -6.74 7.97
CA PRO A 320 -12.60 -5.79 8.91
C PRO A 320 -11.65 -4.72 9.46
N THR A 321 -10.34 -4.99 9.48
CA THR A 321 -9.30 -4.04 9.95
C THR A 321 -8.08 -4.09 9.03
N PRO A 322 -8.12 -3.42 7.86
CA PRO A 322 -6.99 -3.39 6.95
C PRO A 322 -5.88 -2.55 7.59
N PRO A 323 -4.60 -2.97 7.49
CA PRO A 323 -3.48 -2.20 8.01
C PRO A 323 -3.42 -0.83 7.33
N ASN A 324 -3.19 0.21 8.13
CA ASN A 324 -3.04 1.57 7.65
C ASN A 324 -1.57 1.83 7.29
N LEU A 325 -1.31 2.22 6.06
CA LEU A 325 0.01 2.53 5.53
C LEU A 325 0.07 3.98 5.08
N ASP A 326 1.24 4.60 5.25
CA ASP A 326 1.51 5.86 4.57
C ASP A 326 1.76 5.63 3.06
N ALA A 327 1.65 6.69 2.27
CA ALA A 327 1.81 6.62 0.81
C ALA A 327 3.18 6.06 0.39
N LYS A 328 4.25 6.39 1.12
CA LYS A 328 5.61 5.97 0.79
C LYS A 328 5.84 4.48 1.07
N ALA A 329 5.26 3.96 2.14
CA ALA A 329 5.28 2.54 2.48
C ALA A 329 4.44 1.74 1.47
N PHE A 330 3.30 2.29 1.04
CA PHE A 330 2.48 1.71 -0.02
C PHE A 330 3.21 1.66 -1.37
N ASP A 331 3.89 2.73 -1.77
CA ASP A 331 4.66 2.77 -3.02
C ASP A 331 5.78 1.71 -3.02
N LYS A 332 6.51 1.59 -1.91
CA LYS A 332 7.51 0.52 -1.73
C LYS A 332 6.90 -0.88 -1.84
N MET A 333 5.70 -1.07 -1.30
CA MET A 333 4.98 -2.35 -1.42
C MET A 333 4.57 -2.63 -2.86
N LEU A 334 4.12 -1.63 -3.62
CA LEU A 334 3.82 -1.77 -5.04
C LEU A 334 5.08 -2.08 -5.86
N GLU A 335 6.20 -1.40 -5.59
CA GLU A 335 7.49 -1.67 -6.25
C GLU A 335 7.95 -3.11 -5.98
N ARG A 336 7.79 -3.59 -4.74
CA ARG A 336 8.09 -4.98 -4.37
C ARG A 336 7.17 -5.97 -5.09
N ALA A 337 5.87 -5.71 -5.14
CA ALA A 337 4.89 -6.56 -5.83
C ALA A 337 5.10 -6.63 -7.35
N ARG A 338 5.70 -5.61 -7.96
CA ARG A 338 6.10 -5.62 -9.38
C ARG A 338 7.30 -6.52 -9.67
N ARG A 339 8.08 -6.91 -8.65
CA ARG A 339 9.31 -7.71 -8.79
C ARG A 339 9.13 -9.16 -8.37
N ARG A 340 8.21 -9.43 -7.43
CA ARG A 340 7.91 -10.77 -6.93
C ARG A 340 6.43 -11.01 -6.72
N PRO A 341 5.99 -12.28 -6.78
CA PRO A 341 4.63 -12.67 -6.42
C PRO A 341 4.25 -12.08 -5.05
N HIS A 342 3.16 -11.32 -5.03
CA HIS A 342 2.62 -10.75 -3.80
C HIS A 342 1.25 -11.38 -3.52
N PRO A 343 1.03 -11.90 -2.30
CA PRO A 343 -0.26 -12.49 -1.94
C PRO A 343 -1.38 -11.43 -1.97
N PRO A 344 -2.64 -11.85 -2.13
CA PRO A 344 -3.80 -10.96 -2.03
C PRO A 344 -3.75 -10.17 -0.73
N THR A 345 -3.71 -8.85 -0.83
CA THR A 345 -3.52 -7.96 0.34
C THR A 345 -4.41 -6.73 0.22
N ILE A 346 -5.02 -6.33 1.33
CA ILE A 346 -5.87 -5.15 1.42
C ILE A 346 -5.27 -4.21 2.45
N VAL A 347 -5.00 -2.97 2.05
CA VAL A 347 -4.41 -1.95 2.92
C VAL A 347 -5.20 -0.66 2.81
N ARG A 348 -5.18 0.15 3.87
CA ARG A 348 -5.72 1.51 3.85
C ARG A 348 -4.58 2.50 3.65
N VAL A 349 -4.78 3.46 2.75
CA VAL A 349 -3.86 4.58 2.53
C VAL A 349 -4.67 5.86 2.53
N GLY A 350 -4.64 6.58 3.66
CA GLY A 350 -5.48 7.76 3.86
C GLY A 350 -6.98 7.42 3.76
N ASP A 351 -7.64 7.99 2.74
CA ASP A 351 -9.09 7.89 2.52
C ASP A 351 -9.49 6.88 1.43
N GLU A 352 -8.56 6.01 1.01
CA GLU A 352 -8.79 4.94 0.03
C GLU A 352 -8.33 3.58 0.55
N LEU A 353 -8.94 2.52 0.03
CA LEU A 353 -8.55 1.13 0.24
C LEU A 353 -7.85 0.62 -1.02
N HIS A 354 -6.69 0.01 -0.85
CA HIS A 354 -5.92 -0.56 -1.95
C HIS A 354 -5.89 -2.08 -1.84
N CYS A 355 -6.41 -2.76 -2.86
CA CYS A 355 -6.44 -4.21 -2.97
C CYS A 355 -5.38 -4.65 -3.99
N LEU A 356 -4.32 -5.28 -3.52
CA LEU A 356 -3.28 -5.87 -4.36
C LEU A 356 -3.60 -7.33 -4.62
N ASN A 357 -3.52 -7.74 -5.89
CA ASN A 357 -3.71 -9.11 -6.38
C ASN A 357 -4.93 -9.81 -5.75
N PRO A 358 -6.14 -9.21 -5.80
CA PRO A 358 -7.31 -9.83 -5.20
C PRO A 358 -7.62 -11.19 -5.84
N ALA A 359 -8.19 -12.09 -5.06
CA ALA A 359 -8.71 -13.36 -5.55
C ALA A 359 -9.82 -13.12 -6.60
N GLY A 360 -10.00 -14.08 -7.52
CA GLY A 360 -10.94 -13.95 -8.63
C GLY A 360 -12.42 -13.81 -8.20
N ASP A 361 -12.74 -14.30 -7.01
CA ASP A 361 -14.08 -14.29 -6.38
C ASP A 361 -14.23 -13.20 -5.30
N GLN A 362 -13.25 -12.31 -5.15
CA GLN A 362 -13.27 -11.26 -4.14
C GLN A 362 -14.39 -10.23 -4.40
N THR A 363 -15.32 -10.10 -3.45
CA THR A 363 -16.43 -9.14 -3.50
C THR A 363 -16.01 -7.74 -3.06
N GLY A 364 -16.76 -6.71 -3.46
CA GLY A 364 -16.57 -5.32 -3.02
C GLY A 364 -15.46 -4.54 -3.72
N LEU A 365 -14.86 -5.10 -4.78
CA LEU A 365 -13.82 -4.45 -5.58
C LEU A 365 -14.33 -3.27 -6.44
N ASP A 366 -15.63 -3.20 -6.68
CA ASP A 366 -16.33 -2.18 -7.47
C ASP A 366 -16.66 -0.91 -6.66
N HIS A 367 -16.45 -0.94 -5.35
CA HIS A 367 -16.73 0.19 -4.48
C HIS A 367 -15.85 1.41 -4.83
N ARG A 368 -16.43 2.62 -4.88
CA ARG A 368 -15.75 3.84 -5.36
C ARG A 368 -14.47 4.24 -4.60
N LEU A 369 -14.29 3.72 -3.39
CA LEU A 369 -13.12 3.98 -2.53
C LEU A 369 -12.04 2.91 -2.62
N VAL A 370 -12.26 1.88 -3.45
CA VAL A 370 -11.36 0.75 -3.60
C VAL A 370 -10.56 0.92 -4.88
N ARG A 371 -9.24 0.79 -4.76
CA ARG A 371 -8.28 0.77 -5.87
C ARG A 371 -7.73 -0.62 -6.01
N VAL A 372 -7.93 -1.21 -7.18
CA VAL A 372 -7.50 -2.58 -7.48
C VAL A 372 -6.19 -2.56 -8.25
N HIS A 373 -5.20 -3.28 -7.74
CA HIS A 373 -3.88 -3.44 -8.35
C HIS A 373 -3.72 -4.91 -8.71
N ARG A 374 -3.78 -5.25 -10.00
CA ARG A 374 -3.46 -6.60 -10.51
C ARG A 374 -2.06 -6.56 -11.11
N ILE A 375 -1.11 -7.11 -10.37
CA ILE A 375 0.31 -7.07 -10.69
C ILE A 375 0.76 -8.51 -10.91
N ASP A 376 1.09 -8.82 -12.15
CA ASP A 376 1.74 -10.07 -12.52
C ASP A 376 3.25 -9.80 -12.64
N PRO A 377 4.06 -10.25 -11.66
CA PRO A 377 5.48 -9.99 -11.67
C PRO A 377 6.19 -10.85 -12.72
N PRO A 378 7.20 -10.31 -13.41
CA PRO A 378 7.99 -11.10 -14.33
C PRO A 378 8.72 -12.23 -13.61
N VAL A 379 8.92 -13.37 -14.29
CA VAL A 379 9.81 -14.44 -13.80
C VAL A 379 11.19 -13.83 -13.48
N PRO A 380 11.76 -14.06 -12.29
CA PRO A 380 13.05 -13.49 -11.90
C PRO A 380 14.18 -13.82 -12.88
N TRP A 381 15.13 -12.88 -13.05
CA TRP A 381 16.25 -13.05 -13.98
C TRP A 381 17.15 -14.23 -13.63
N ILE A 382 17.31 -14.53 -12.34
CA ILE A 382 18.06 -15.69 -11.87
C ILE A 382 17.43 -17.01 -12.35
N SER A 383 16.11 -17.15 -12.32
CA SER A 383 15.41 -18.35 -12.78
C SER A 383 15.46 -18.47 -14.31
N ARG A 384 15.33 -17.34 -15.04
CA ARG A 384 15.48 -17.32 -16.51
C ARG A 384 16.87 -17.80 -16.94
N LEU A 385 17.92 -17.23 -16.35
CA LEU A 385 19.30 -17.62 -16.64
C LEU A 385 19.53 -19.10 -16.27
N ARG A 386 19.07 -19.54 -15.10
CA ARG A 386 19.25 -20.93 -14.67
C ARG A 386 18.55 -21.92 -15.60
N ALA A 387 17.34 -21.60 -16.07
CA ALA A 387 16.59 -22.45 -17.00
C ALA A 387 17.35 -22.65 -18.33
N GLU A 388 17.92 -21.58 -18.87
CA GLU A 388 18.76 -21.64 -20.08
C GLU A 388 20.05 -22.44 -19.83
N LEU A 389 20.79 -22.09 -18.77
CA LEU A 389 22.07 -22.72 -18.45
C LEU A 389 21.93 -24.21 -18.11
N ALA A 390 20.77 -24.66 -17.62
CA ALA A 390 20.52 -26.08 -17.37
C ALA A 390 20.55 -26.93 -18.66
N THR A 391 20.40 -26.30 -19.82
CA THR A 391 20.50 -26.97 -21.12
C THR A 391 21.91 -27.00 -21.69
N TRP A 392 22.85 -26.24 -21.10
CA TRP A 392 24.18 -26.02 -21.65
C TRP A 392 25.13 -27.19 -21.38
N THR A 393 25.89 -27.56 -22.41
CA THR A 393 27.04 -28.46 -22.33
C THR A 393 28.31 -27.70 -21.98
N ILE A 394 29.40 -28.42 -21.71
CA ILE A 394 30.73 -27.82 -21.47
C ILE A 394 31.15 -26.92 -22.65
N GLY A 395 30.86 -27.31 -23.89
CA GLY A 395 31.22 -26.51 -25.06
C GLY A 395 30.48 -25.18 -25.15
N ASP A 396 29.23 -25.12 -24.67
CA ASP A 396 28.47 -23.87 -24.59
C ASP A 396 29.12 -22.89 -23.60
N PHE A 397 29.57 -23.39 -22.43
CA PHE A 397 30.30 -22.59 -21.45
C PHE A 397 31.69 -22.15 -21.91
N GLU A 398 32.40 -22.97 -22.70
CA GLU A 398 33.69 -22.59 -23.27
C GLU A 398 33.52 -21.55 -24.41
N ALA A 399 32.39 -21.57 -25.11
CA ALA A 399 32.06 -20.63 -26.17
C ALA A 399 31.64 -19.25 -25.64
N ASP A 400 30.83 -19.22 -24.57
CA ASP A 400 30.37 -18.01 -23.88
C ASP A 400 30.71 -18.07 -22.37
N PRO A 401 31.99 -17.95 -21.99
CA PRO A 401 32.47 -18.11 -20.62
C PRO A 401 32.08 -16.96 -19.67
N PHE A 402 31.46 -15.91 -20.18
CA PHE A 402 30.98 -14.78 -19.38
C PHE A 402 29.46 -14.59 -19.48
N LEU A 403 28.76 -15.51 -20.18
CA LEU A 403 27.34 -15.47 -20.47
C LEU A 403 26.89 -14.18 -21.19
N LEU A 404 27.80 -13.50 -21.89
CA LEU A 404 27.51 -12.21 -22.50
C LEU A 404 26.56 -12.38 -23.69
N ASP A 405 26.82 -13.39 -24.53
CA ASP A 405 25.98 -13.68 -25.69
C ASP A 405 24.62 -14.20 -25.24
N LEU A 406 24.57 -15.02 -24.17
CA LEU A 406 23.31 -15.43 -23.53
C LEU A 406 22.51 -14.22 -23.01
N MET A 407 23.19 -13.29 -22.34
CA MET A 407 22.54 -12.10 -21.79
C MET A 407 21.98 -11.19 -22.88
N GLU A 408 22.74 -10.94 -23.96
CA GLU A 408 22.26 -10.18 -25.11
C GLU A 408 21.08 -10.88 -25.81
N ARG A 409 21.08 -12.22 -25.87
CA ARG A 409 19.96 -12.98 -26.43
C ARG A 409 18.69 -12.88 -25.58
N LEU A 410 18.83 -12.88 -24.25
CA LEU A 410 17.68 -12.81 -23.33
C LEU A 410 17.16 -11.38 -23.10
N ASP A 411 18.01 -10.36 -23.22
CA ASP A 411 17.67 -8.93 -23.11
C ASP A 411 18.30 -8.12 -24.26
N PRO A 412 17.80 -8.27 -25.51
CA PRO A 412 18.40 -7.62 -26.69
C PRO A 412 18.30 -6.10 -26.65
N ASP A 413 17.29 -5.55 -25.97
CA ASP A 413 17.08 -4.11 -25.80
C ASP A 413 17.88 -3.54 -24.61
N GLY A 414 18.52 -4.37 -23.80
CA GLY A 414 19.28 -3.96 -22.62
C GLY A 414 18.45 -3.29 -21.53
N ARG A 415 17.13 -3.51 -21.49
CA ARG A 415 16.21 -2.83 -20.54
C ARG A 415 16.45 -3.26 -19.10
N ASP A 416 16.91 -4.49 -18.92
CA ASP A 416 17.10 -5.17 -17.64
C ASP A 416 18.58 -5.52 -17.40
N ARG A 417 19.50 -4.80 -18.05
CA ARG A 417 20.95 -5.04 -17.98
C ARG A 417 21.49 -5.18 -16.56
N LEU A 418 21.04 -4.34 -15.63
CA LEU A 418 21.48 -4.39 -14.22
C LEU A 418 20.99 -5.65 -13.47
N PRO A 419 19.68 -5.97 -13.41
CA PRO A 419 19.23 -7.19 -12.74
C PRO A 419 19.81 -8.45 -13.40
N VAL A 420 19.99 -8.47 -14.72
CA VAL A 420 20.62 -9.59 -15.44
C VAL A 420 22.08 -9.78 -14.97
N LEU A 421 22.87 -8.71 -14.92
CA LEU A 421 24.26 -8.75 -14.46
C LEU A 421 24.38 -9.22 -13.00
N HIS A 422 23.49 -8.74 -12.13
CA HIS A 422 23.45 -9.15 -10.73
C HIS A 422 23.10 -10.64 -10.59
N ALA A 423 22.09 -11.12 -11.32
CA ALA A 423 21.72 -12.53 -11.37
C ALA A 423 22.87 -13.42 -11.86
N ARG A 424 23.58 -13.00 -12.90
CA ARG A 424 24.76 -13.73 -13.41
C ARG A 424 25.85 -13.87 -12.33
N ALA A 425 26.20 -12.77 -11.68
CA ALA A 425 27.22 -12.74 -10.64
C ALA A 425 26.82 -13.64 -9.45
N TRP A 426 25.55 -13.60 -9.07
CA TRP A 426 25.00 -14.45 -8.00
C TRP A 426 25.08 -15.93 -8.35
N LEU A 427 24.61 -16.32 -9.55
CA LEU A 427 24.65 -17.71 -10.02
C LEU A 427 26.08 -18.23 -10.04
N SER A 428 27.01 -17.47 -10.64
CA SER A 428 28.42 -17.86 -10.77
C SER A 428 29.07 -18.15 -9.42
N ALA A 429 28.70 -17.38 -8.39
CA ALA A 429 29.29 -17.54 -7.07
C ALA A 429 28.60 -18.59 -6.19
N ALA A 430 27.31 -18.86 -6.42
CA ALA A 430 26.58 -19.93 -5.75
C ALA A 430 26.96 -21.34 -6.27
N GLY A 431 27.76 -21.44 -7.35
CA GLY A 431 28.17 -22.73 -7.93
C GLY A 431 27.00 -23.55 -8.51
N GLY A 432 25.86 -22.89 -8.77
CA GLY A 432 24.56 -23.54 -8.91
C GLY A 432 24.23 -24.16 -10.28
N VAL A 433 25.15 -24.19 -11.26
CA VAL A 433 24.87 -24.82 -12.55
C VAL A 433 26.03 -25.71 -13.00
N ALA A 434 25.79 -27.02 -13.02
CA ALA A 434 26.67 -28.00 -13.63
C ALA A 434 26.33 -28.15 -15.11
N ALA A 435 27.35 -28.27 -15.96
CA ALA A 435 27.16 -28.53 -17.37
C ALA A 435 26.45 -29.89 -17.58
N ARG A 436 25.50 -29.91 -18.50
CA ARG A 436 24.85 -31.15 -18.93
C ARG A 436 25.87 -32.05 -19.65
N PRO A 437 25.83 -33.38 -19.43
CA PRO A 437 26.60 -34.32 -20.24
C PRO A 437 26.29 -34.14 -21.72
N ALA A 438 27.33 -33.90 -22.53
CA ALA A 438 27.20 -33.74 -23.97
C ALA A 438 27.09 -35.12 -24.65
N GLU A 439 26.31 -35.20 -25.73
CA GLU A 439 26.19 -36.42 -26.52
C GLU A 439 27.45 -36.63 -27.37
N GLN A 440 27.90 -37.89 -27.47
CA GLN A 440 29.07 -38.27 -28.26
C GLN A 440 28.71 -38.30 -29.74
N VAL A 441 29.53 -37.69 -30.59
CA VAL A 441 29.32 -37.70 -32.04
C VAL A 441 29.68 -39.08 -32.59
N ALA A 442 28.68 -39.75 -33.19
CA ALA A 442 28.85 -41.11 -33.71
C ALA A 442 29.98 -41.17 -34.76
N ASP A 443 29.96 -40.24 -35.72
CA ASP A 443 30.97 -40.08 -36.77
C ASP A 443 32.04 -39.04 -36.40
N TRP A 444 32.77 -39.33 -35.31
CA TRP A 444 33.80 -38.45 -34.76
C TRP A 444 34.87 -38.07 -35.78
N ARG A 445 35.21 -38.98 -36.72
CA ARG A 445 36.29 -38.79 -37.68
C ARG A 445 35.92 -37.72 -38.71
N ASN A 446 34.70 -37.78 -39.26
CA ASN A 446 34.23 -36.75 -40.18
C ASN A 446 34.02 -35.41 -39.47
N ALA A 447 33.50 -35.41 -38.24
CA ALA A 447 33.33 -34.21 -37.44
C ALA A 447 34.68 -33.53 -37.13
N LEU A 448 35.70 -34.30 -36.72
CA LEU A 448 37.04 -33.77 -36.52
C LEU A 448 37.69 -33.32 -37.84
N ARG A 449 37.43 -34.02 -38.96
CA ARG A 449 37.91 -33.59 -40.29
C ARG A 449 37.33 -32.23 -40.66
N ALA A 450 36.04 -32.02 -40.41
CA ALA A 450 35.40 -30.73 -40.67
C ALA A 450 36.08 -29.61 -39.86
N LEU A 451 36.33 -29.82 -38.57
CA LEU A 451 37.05 -28.86 -37.72
C LEU A 451 38.47 -28.57 -38.21
N LEU A 452 39.18 -29.60 -38.72
CA LEU A 452 40.57 -29.48 -39.17
C LEU A 452 40.74 -29.00 -40.62
N SER A 453 39.67 -28.95 -41.41
CA SER A 453 39.71 -28.63 -42.85
C SER A 453 39.92 -27.15 -43.18
N GLY A 454 39.62 -26.25 -42.23
CA GLY A 454 39.78 -24.81 -42.37
C GLY A 454 41.20 -24.31 -42.09
N PRO A 455 41.44 -22.99 -42.23
CA PRO A 455 42.68 -22.38 -41.78
C PRO A 455 42.85 -22.54 -40.26
N ILE A 456 44.09 -22.78 -39.82
CA ILE A 456 44.41 -22.92 -38.39
C ILE A 456 44.06 -21.61 -37.67
N PRO A 457 43.13 -21.61 -36.70
CA PRO A 457 42.79 -20.41 -35.94
C PRO A 457 43.95 -20.01 -35.02
N GLN A 458 43.94 -18.76 -34.55
CA GLN A 458 44.89 -18.35 -33.51
C GLN A 458 44.61 -19.12 -32.20
N ALA A 459 45.68 -19.56 -31.53
CA ALA A 459 45.53 -20.28 -30.27
C ALA A 459 45.02 -19.35 -29.16
N MET A 460 43.89 -19.71 -28.56
CA MET A 460 43.45 -19.19 -27.27
C MET A 460 44.07 -20.05 -26.17
N LEU A 461 44.31 -19.48 -24.99
CA LEU A 461 44.87 -20.23 -23.86
C LEU A 461 43.82 -20.42 -22.78
N SER A 462 43.84 -21.53 -22.04
CA SER A 462 42.99 -21.75 -20.87
C SER A 462 43.82 -22.37 -19.75
N VAL A 463 43.71 -21.85 -18.52
CA VAL A 463 44.40 -22.46 -17.37
C VAL A 463 43.64 -23.72 -16.98
N ALA A 464 44.29 -24.88 -17.06
CA ALA A 464 43.73 -26.10 -16.52
C ALA A 464 43.88 -26.08 -14.99
N ARG A 465 42.78 -26.28 -14.26
CA ARG A 465 42.83 -26.62 -12.83
C ARG A 465 43.35 -28.05 -12.71
N ASP A 466 44.65 -28.22 -12.47
CA ASP A 466 45.20 -29.53 -12.11
C ASP A 466 44.58 -29.97 -10.77
N GLY A 467 44.01 -31.19 -10.73
CA GLY A 467 43.09 -31.65 -9.70
C GLY A 467 43.64 -31.82 -8.28
N GLU A 468 44.91 -31.49 -8.02
CA GLU A 468 45.57 -31.70 -6.71
C GLU A 468 45.77 -30.42 -5.88
N ASP A 469 45.67 -29.21 -6.46
CA ASP A 469 45.83 -27.96 -5.70
C ASP A 469 44.52 -27.55 -5.00
N ARG A 470 44.16 -28.29 -3.95
CA ARG A 470 43.04 -27.96 -3.04
C ARG A 470 43.35 -26.83 -2.06
N GLY A 471 44.55 -26.26 -2.10
CA GLY A 471 45.06 -25.33 -1.08
C GLY A 471 44.79 -23.84 -1.32
N GLU A 472 44.89 -23.37 -2.56
CA GLU A 472 44.86 -21.92 -2.83
C GLU A 472 43.71 -21.55 -3.78
N ARG A 473 42.73 -20.83 -3.23
CA ARG A 473 41.63 -20.22 -3.99
C ARG A 473 42.14 -19.01 -4.78
N GLY A 474 43.06 -19.23 -5.72
CA GLY A 474 43.42 -18.25 -6.73
C GLY A 474 42.22 -18.01 -7.64
N PHE A 475 41.68 -16.80 -7.64
CA PHE A 475 40.67 -16.39 -8.60
C PHE A 475 41.39 -15.73 -9.78
N PHE A 476 40.93 -15.96 -11.01
CA PHE A 476 41.42 -15.21 -12.17
C PHE A 476 40.44 -14.08 -12.48
N THR A 477 40.98 -12.94 -12.86
CA THR A 477 40.22 -11.74 -13.23
C THR A 477 40.67 -11.25 -14.59
N PHE A 478 39.73 -10.71 -15.37
CA PHE A 478 39.91 -10.50 -16.81
C PHE A 478 39.63 -9.04 -17.17
N GLU A 479 40.54 -8.40 -17.89
CA GLU A 479 40.27 -7.11 -18.52
C GLU A 479 39.64 -7.36 -19.90
N SER A 480 38.37 -7.02 -20.09
CA SER A 480 37.80 -6.93 -21.45
C SER A 480 37.78 -5.48 -21.91
N HIS A 481 38.31 -5.24 -23.11
CA HIS A 481 38.21 -3.96 -23.81
C HIS A 481 36.88 -3.88 -24.57
N VAL A 482 35.75 -3.86 -23.86
CA VAL A 482 34.45 -3.52 -24.46
C VAL A 482 34.22 -2.03 -24.23
N ARG A 483 34.18 -1.26 -25.33
CA ARG A 483 33.90 0.19 -25.29
C ARG A 483 32.48 0.40 -24.75
N SER A 484 32.41 0.95 -23.54
CA SER A 484 31.19 1.46 -22.94
C SER A 484 30.80 2.75 -23.68
N SER A 485 29.93 2.62 -24.67
CA SER A 485 29.09 3.73 -25.12
C SER A 485 27.66 3.26 -25.00
N ASP A 486 27.07 3.49 -23.83
CA ASP A 486 25.80 4.20 -23.68
C ASP A 486 25.26 4.03 -22.26
N SER A 487 24.67 5.13 -21.79
CA SER A 487 24.37 5.52 -20.43
C SER A 487 23.50 4.55 -19.62
N LEU A 488 24.00 4.14 -18.45
CA LEU A 488 23.22 3.71 -17.28
C LEU A 488 23.66 4.55 -16.05
N PRO A 489 22.81 4.72 -15.02
CA PRO A 489 23.13 5.50 -13.81
C PRO A 489 24.05 4.76 -12.83
N LEU A 490 24.73 3.70 -13.28
CA LEU A 490 25.72 2.97 -12.48
C LEU A 490 27.09 3.59 -12.68
N ASP A 491 27.92 3.60 -11.64
CA ASP A 491 29.31 3.93 -11.84
C ASP A 491 29.94 2.87 -12.80
N PRO A 492 30.74 3.29 -13.80
CA PRO A 492 31.34 2.37 -14.76
C PRO A 492 32.20 1.27 -14.13
N HIS A 493 32.64 1.42 -12.89
CA HIS A 493 33.45 0.43 -12.19
C HIS A 493 32.60 -0.72 -11.65
N THR A 494 31.39 -0.44 -11.14
CA THR A 494 30.44 -1.44 -10.65
C THR A 494 29.95 -2.32 -11.79
N GLU A 495 29.60 -1.73 -12.94
CA GLU A 495 29.19 -2.52 -14.11
C GLU A 495 30.34 -3.43 -14.61
N ARG A 496 31.55 -2.87 -14.71
CA ARG A 496 32.76 -3.60 -15.09
C ARG A 496 33.00 -4.79 -14.15
N ARG A 497 32.93 -4.58 -12.84
CA ARG A 497 33.10 -5.66 -11.84
C ARG A 497 32.05 -6.76 -11.99
N LEU A 498 30.79 -6.41 -12.20
CA LEU A 498 29.73 -7.40 -12.40
C LEU A 498 29.97 -8.20 -13.69
N ARG A 499 30.41 -7.59 -14.79
CA ARG A 499 30.73 -8.29 -16.06
C ARG A 499 31.88 -9.29 -15.97
N HIS A 500 32.79 -9.14 -15.01
CA HIS A 500 34.05 -9.91 -14.98
C HIS A 500 34.11 -11.05 -13.95
N VAL A 501 33.01 -11.38 -13.28
CA VAL A 501 32.90 -12.60 -12.47
C VAL A 501 33.02 -13.84 -13.40
N PRO A 502 34.04 -14.70 -13.25
CA PRO A 502 34.23 -15.89 -14.10
C PRO A 502 33.04 -16.85 -14.02
N SER A 503 32.76 -17.56 -15.12
CA SER A 503 31.77 -18.64 -15.16
C SER A 503 32.21 -19.89 -14.40
N PHE A 504 31.28 -20.83 -14.31
CA PHE A 504 31.39 -22.16 -13.73
C PHE A 504 32.43 -23.08 -14.39
N SER A 505 32.90 -22.74 -15.60
CA SER A 505 33.87 -23.59 -16.29
C SER A 505 35.23 -23.50 -15.60
N SER A 506 35.87 -24.64 -15.39
CA SER A 506 37.27 -24.71 -14.97
C SER A 506 38.24 -24.31 -16.10
N ARG A 507 37.71 -23.91 -17.27
CA ARG A 507 38.43 -23.65 -18.51
C ARG A 507 37.88 -22.40 -19.20
N VAL A 508 38.29 -21.23 -18.72
CA VAL A 508 37.98 -19.95 -19.37
C VAL A 508 39.05 -19.67 -20.42
N PRO A 509 38.71 -19.56 -21.72
CA PRO A 509 39.70 -19.24 -22.75
C PRO A 509 40.07 -17.74 -22.74
N PHE A 510 41.35 -17.46 -23.01
CA PHE A 510 41.94 -16.11 -23.04
C PHE A 510 42.47 -15.80 -24.44
N GLY A 511 42.14 -14.61 -24.92
CA GLY A 511 42.70 -14.03 -26.14
C GLY A 511 43.97 -13.22 -25.87
N ARG A 512 44.71 -12.90 -26.93
CA ARG A 512 46.01 -12.19 -26.87
C ARG A 512 45.95 -10.80 -26.24
N SER A 513 44.80 -10.14 -26.34
CA SER A 513 44.57 -8.77 -25.88
C SER A 513 44.08 -8.66 -24.44
N ALA A 514 43.92 -9.79 -23.74
CA ALA A 514 43.37 -9.85 -22.38
C ALA A 514 44.08 -10.94 -21.56
N PRO A 515 45.36 -10.73 -21.16
CA PRO A 515 46.05 -11.68 -20.31
C PRO A 515 45.29 -11.85 -18.98
N PRO A 516 45.23 -13.07 -18.42
CA PRO A 516 44.60 -13.29 -17.12
C PRO A 516 45.36 -12.50 -16.07
N SER A 517 44.64 -11.75 -15.26
CA SER A 517 45.17 -11.15 -14.05
C SER A 517 44.93 -12.11 -12.89
N ILE A 518 45.98 -12.42 -12.16
CA ILE A 518 45.91 -13.35 -11.03
C ILE A 518 45.43 -12.57 -9.81
N ALA A 519 44.34 -13.01 -9.20
CA ALA A 519 43.90 -12.51 -7.90
C ALA A 519 44.55 -13.35 -6.80
N SER A 520 45.53 -12.78 -6.10
CA SER A 520 46.03 -13.37 -4.86
C SER A 520 45.03 -13.08 -3.72
N ASN A 521 44.58 -14.12 -3.03
CA ASN A 521 43.78 -13.96 -1.81
C ASN A 521 44.73 -13.70 -0.64
N THR A 522 45.28 -12.49 -0.52
CA THR A 522 46.08 -12.13 0.65
C THR A 522 45.12 -11.78 1.79
N SER A 523 44.80 -12.78 2.61
CA SER A 523 44.06 -12.61 3.86
C SER A 523 44.86 -11.89 4.96
N ASN A 524 46.02 -11.31 4.65
CA ASN A 524 46.84 -10.60 5.62
C ASN A 524 46.73 -9.08 5.44
N ASP A 525 45.93 -8.50 6.33
CA ASP A 525 45.90 -7.10 6.70
C ASP A 525 47.27 -6.43 6.70
N ARG A 526 47.42 -5.37 5.91
CA ARG A 526 48.04 -4.05 6.24
C ARG A 526 48.45 -3.29 4.98
N TRP A 527 47.48 -2.84 4.18
CA TRP A 527 47.73 -1.74 3.25
C TRP A 527 46.59 -0.73 3.31
N SER A 528 46.99 0.54 3.30
CA SER A 528 46.32 1.70 3.88
C SER A 528 44.92 2.01 3.34
N TYR A 529 44.02 2.28 4.29
CA TYR A 529 42.82 3.08 4.13
C TYR A 529 43.16 4.41 3.44
N GLN A 530 42.76 4.57 2.18
CA GLN A 530 42.43 5.88 1.59
C GLN A 530 41.82 5.67 0.20
N GLN A 531 40.60 5.11 0.17
CA GLN A 531 39.52 5.58 -0.71
C GLN A 531 38.24 4.78 -0.39
N PRO A 532 37.07 5.44 -0.27
CA PRO A 532 35.82 4.75 -0.02
C PRO A 532 35.44 3.98 -1.29
N SER A 533 35.74 2.68 -1.34
CA SER A 533 35.25 1.82 -2.42
C SER A 533 33.74 1.60 -2.22
N PRO A 534 32.86 2.11 -3.09
CA PRO A 534 31.44 1.77 -3.03
C PRO A 534 31.26 0.33 -3.57
N THR A 535 30.25 -0.34 -3.04
CA THR A 535 29.70 -1.64 -3.49
C THR A 535 30.63 -2.87 -3.42
N ARG A 536 30.64 -3.51 -2.24
CA ARG A 536 31.07 -4.91 -2.05
C ARG A 536 29.89 -5.83 -2.39
N LEU A 537 30.07 -6.75 -3.34
CA LEU A 537 29.16 -7.87 -3.54
C LEU A 537 29.51 -8.93 -2.48
N VAL A 538 28.66 -9.09 -1.48
CA VAL A 538 28.84 -10.06 -0.40
C VAL A 538 27.85 -11.18 -0.62
N LEU A 539 28.37 -12.39 -0.76
CA LEU A 539 27.56 -13.59 -0.89
C LEU A 539 27.60 -14.36 0.43
N PRO A 540 26.47 -14.90 0.90
CA PRO A 540 26.47 -15.80 2.04
C PRO A 540 27.37 -16.99 1.72
N HIS A 541 28.23 -17.38 2.66
CA HIS A 541 29.19 -18.46 2.49
C HIS A 541 28.50 -19.85 2.40
N ASP A 542 27.17 -19.89 2.58
CA ASP A 542 26.33 -21.08 2.73
C ASP A 542 25.06 -21.05 1.84
N VAL A 543 25.10 -20.49 0.62
CA VAL A 543 23.98 -20.64 -0.34
C VAL A 543 24.00 -22.05 -0.93
N VAL A 544 23.73 -23.06 -0.09
CA VAL A 544 23.29 -24.39 -0.53
C VAL A 544 21.76 -24.32 -0.61
N ALA A 545 21.23 -23.58 -1.58
CA ALA A 545 19.80 -23.55 -1.79
C ALA A 545 19.35 -24.91 -2.36
N GLN A 546 18.61 -25.68 -1.56
CA GLN A 546 18.07 -26.99 -1.96
C GLN A 546 16.84 -26.89 -2.87
N ASP A 547 16.22 -25.69 -3.02
CA ASP A 547 14.97 -25.48 -3.77
C ASP A 547 14.97 -24.16 -4.61
N GLN A 548 14.31 -24.17 -5.76
CA GLN A 548 14.27 -23.09 -6.75
C GLN A 548 13.60 -21.81 -6.22
N HIS A 549 12.47 -21.92 -5.52
CA HIS A 549 11.75 -20.75 -4.98
C HIS A 549 12.59 -20.00 -3.93
N THR A 550 13.36 -20.73 -3.12
CA THR A 550 14.23 -20.12 -2.09
C THR A 550 15.39 -19.33 -2.69
N LEU A 551 15.89 -19.74 -3.86
CA LEU A 551 16.98 -19.05 -4.56
C LEU A 551 16.51 -17.71 -5.17
N ASP A 552 15.31 -17.71 -5.75
CA ASP A 552 14.72 -16.53 -6.39
C ASP A 552 14.46 -15.42 -5.35
N ASP A 553 13.87 -15.77 -4.21
CA ASP A 553 13.60 -14.83 -3.12
C ASP A 553 14.90 -14.28 -2.50
N GLN A 554 15.89 -15.14 -2.26
CA GLN A 554 17.20 -14.73 -1.73
C GLN A 554 17.94 -13.77 -2.68
N TRP A 555 17.91 -14.06 -3.98
CA TRP A 555 18.51 -13.18 -4.99
C TRP A 555 17.77 -11.85 -5.07
N LEU A 556 16.44 -11.85 -5.04
CA LEU A 556 15.64 -10.62 -5.08
C LEU A 556 15.89 -9.75 -3.85
N ASP A 557 15.95 -10.33 -2.64
CA ASP A 557 16.28 -9.58 -1.42
C ASP A 557 17.69 -8.98 -1.51
N ALA A 558 18.67 -9.72 -2.03
CA ALA A 558 20.01 -9.21 -2.25
C ALA A 558 20.05 -8.09 -3.30
N TYR A 559 19.30 -8.23 -4.39
CA TYR A 559 19.21 -7.25 -5.46
C TYR A 559 18.51 -5.95 -5.02
N GLU A 560 17.41 -6.06 -4.26
CA GLU A 560 16.71 -4.92 -3.67
C GLU A 560 17.61 -4.14 -2.71
N ALA A 561 18.36 -4.84 -1.86
CA ALA A 561 19.29 -4.19 -0.93
C ALA A 561 20.54 -3.62 -1.65
N PHE A 562 20.98 -4.22 -2.76
CA PHE A 562 21.97 -3.63 -3.67
C PHE A 562 21.46 -2.30 -4.27
N GLN A 563 20.22 -2.26 -4.78
CA GLN A 563 19.62 -1.02 -5.32
C GLN A 563 19.44 0.06 -4.25
N ALA A 564 19.13 -0.32 -3.02
CA ALA A 564 18.95 0.61 -1.90
C ALA A 564 20.28 1.21 -1.38
N GLY A 565 21.43 0.85 -1.97
CA GLY A 565 22.75 1.31 -1.53
C GLY A 565 23.16 0.76 -0.16
N ALA A 566 22.50 -0.30 0.32
CA ALA A 566 22.83 -0.91 1.60
C ALA A 566 24.24 -1.54 1.52
N ARG A 567 25.12 -1.15 2.45
CA ARG A 567 26.40 -1.84 2.65
C ARG A 567 26.09 -3.21 3.23
N PHE A 568 26.10 -4.26 2.42
CA PHE A 568 26.00 -5.62 2.94
C PHE A 568 27.19 -5.90 3.87
N ALA A 569 26.89 -6.07 5.15
CA ALA A 569 27.83 -6.49 6.18
C ALA A 569 27.81 -8.02 6.26
N GLY A 570 28.71 -8.66 5.52
CA GLY A 570 29.01 -10.08 5.61
C GLY A 570 30.37 -10.33 4.97
N LYS A 571 31.18 -11.21 5.55
CA LYS A 571 32.55 -11.45 5.06
C LYS A 571 32.52 -12.39 3.86
N ILE A 572 32.72 -11.85 2.65
CA ILE A 572 33.72 -12.37 1.71
C ILE A 572 34.40 -11.15 1.09
N ALA A 573 35.48 -10.70 1.74
CA ALA A 573 36.36 -9.69 1.19
C ALA A 573 37.38 -10.39 0.28
N ASN A 574 37.02 -10.63 -0.97
CA ASN A 574 38.04 -10.87 -2.00
C ASN A 574 38.49 -9.48 -2.47
N SER A 575 39.40 -8.85 -1.74
CA SER A 575 40.22 -7.79 -2.31
C SER A 575 41.10 -8.43 -3.38
N ILE A 576 40.62 -8.41 -4.62
CA ILE A 576 41.34 -8.94 -5.76
C ILE A 576 42.46 -7.95 -6.09
N TYR A 577 43.69 -8.34 -5.75
CA TYR A 577 44.87 -7.64 -6.23
C TYR A 577 45.18 -8.12 -7.64
N LEU A 578 45.10 -7.23 -8.62
CA LEU A 578 45.45 -7.52 -10.02
C LEU A 578 46.96 -7.37 -10.19
N GLY A 579 47.69 -8.47 -10.10
CA GLY A 579 49.09 -8.50 -10.55
C GLY A 579 49.14 -8.66 -12.07
N PRO A 580 49.81 -7.79 -12.84
CA PRO A 580 50.02 -8.04 -14.26
C PRO A 580 50.91 -9.28 -14.42
N VAL A 581 50.47 -10.26 -15.20
CA VAL A 581 51.38 -11.28 -15.75
C VAL A 581 52.27 -10.54 -16.75
N ARG A 582 53.47 -10.11 -16.34
CA ARG A 582 54.38 -9.36 -17.23
C ARG A 582 55.08 -10.25 -18.28
N ASP A 583 55.22 -9.62 -19.45
CA ASP A 583 56.21 -9.67 -20.53
C ASP A 583 56.38 -10.86 -21.49
N THR A 584 55.84 -12.06 -21.26
CA THR A 584 55.73 -13.04 -22.38
C THR A 584 54.51 -13.95 -22.24
N TRP A 585 53.32 -13.43 -22.56
CA TRP A 585 52.18 -14.30 -22.85
C TRP A 585 52.56 -15.14 -24.09
N PRO A 586 52.67 -16.49 -24.00
CA PRO A 586 53.37 -17.30 -25.01
C PRO A 586 52.48 -17.58 -26.25
N CYS A 587 51.86 -16.54 -26.81
CA CYS A 587 50.97 -16.63 -27.97
C CYS A 587 51.65 -17.26 -29.18
N HIS A 588 52.93 -16.92 -29.40
CA HIS A 588 53.67 -17.43 -30.55
C HIS A 588 53.99 -18.91 -30.41
N ASP A 589 54.43 -19.33 -29.21
CA ASP A 589 54.69 -20.72 -28.90
C ASP A 589 53.38 -21.54 -28.94
N ALA A 590 52.27 -20.96 -28.48
CA ALA A 590 50.94 -21.54 -28.53
C ALA A 590 50.48 -21.79 -29.99
N ASP A 591 50.60 -20.80 -30.87
CA ASP A 591 50.30 -20.98 -32.30
C ASP A 591 51.18 -22.04 -32.95
N THR A 592 52.47 -22.05 -32.62
CA THR A 592 53.44 -23.00 -33.18
C THR A 592 53.10 -24.42 -32.75
N LEU A 593 52.83 -24.62 -31.45
CA LEU A 593 52.40 -25.91 -30.91
C LEU A 593 51.06 -26.36 -31.49
N LEU A 594 50.09 -25.45 -31.61
CA LEU A 594 48.81 -25.75 -32.25
C LEU A 594 49.02 -26.17 -33.71
N SER A 595 49.89 -25.49 -34.45
CA SER A 595 50.16 -25.80 -35.86
C SER A 595 50.81 -27.18 -36.04
N ILE A 596 51.77 -27.52 -35.16
CA ILE A 596 52.39 -28.86 -35.16
C ILE A 596 51.35 -29.94 -34.85
N ALA A 597 50.53 -29.73 -33.82
CA ALA A 597 49.47 -30.67 -33.47
C ALA A 597 48.41 -30.78 -34.58
N TRP A 598 48.05 -29.67 -35.23
CA TRP A 598 47.10 -29.63 -36.35
C TRP A 598 47.57 -30.47 -37.52
N LEU A 599 48.85 -30.33 -37.90
CA LEU A 599 49.47 -31.11 -38.96
C LEU A 599 49.50 -32.61 -38.61
N ALA A 600 49.90 -32.95 -37.39
CA ALA A 600 49.94 -34.34 -36.94
C ALA A 600 48.54 -34.99 -36.93
N LEU A 601 47.53 -34.28 -36.39
CA LEU A 601 46.15 -34.75 -36.35
C LEU A 601 45.57 -34.92 -37.77
N SER A 602 45.78 -33.92 -38.64
CA SER A 602 45.28 -33.94 -40.01
C SER A 602 45.90 -35.08 -40.84
N ALA A 603 47.21 -35.30 -40.70
CA ALA A 603 47.92 -36.37 -41.40
C ALA A 603 47.47 -37.77 -40.95
N SER A 604 47.18 -37.94 -39.66
CA SER A 604 46.75 -39.23 -39.10
C SER A 604 45.28 -39.54 -39.31
N LEU A 605 44.42 -38.54 -39.51
CA LEU A 605 42.97 -38.71 -39.46
C LEU A 605 42.42 -39.73 -40.46
N ASP A 606 43.00 -39.78 -41.66
CA ASP A 606 42.51 -40.59 -42.77
C ASP A 606 43.06 -42.02 -42.80
N HIS A 607 44.23 -42.26 -42.19
CA HIS A 607 45.00 -43.49 -42.41
C HIS A 607 45.51 -44.16 -41.13
N ALA A 608 45.48 -43.48 -39.98
CA ALA A 608 45.98 -44.06 -38.74
C ALA A 608 44.95 -44.98 -38.06
N PRO A 609 45.40 -46.05 -37.39
CA PRO A 609 44.54 -46.89 -36.58
C PRO A 609 43.94 -46.07 -35.43
N ALA A 610 42.65 -46.30 -35.16
CA ALA A 610 41.93 -45.65 -34.09
C ALA A 610 41.04 -46.67 -33.37
N VAL A 611 40.93 -46.56 -32.04
CA VAL A 611 40.07 -47.41 -31.20
C VAL A 611 39.18 -46.52 -30.34
N ARG A 612 37.87 -46.79 -30.34
CA ARG A 612 36.91 -46.09 -29.48
C ARG A 612 36.72 -46.87 -28.17
N SER A 613 36.91 -46.20 -27.04
CA SER A 613 36.65 -46.76 -25.70
C SER A 613 35.15 -46.71 -25.35
N PRO A 614 34.71 -47.47 -24.33
CA PRO A 614 33.30 -47.53 -23.93
C PRO A 614 32.70 -46.18 -23.48
N ASN A 615 33.53 -45.24 -23.04
CA ASN A 615 33.13 -43.87 -22.67
C ASN A 615 33.03 -42.92 -23.88
N GLY A 616 33.23 -43.40 -25.11
CA GLY A 616 33.12 -42.63 -26.35
C GLY A 616 34.41 -41.95 -26.82
N THR A 617 35.42 -41.83 -25.93
CA THR A 617 36.75 -41.31 -26.29
C THR A 617 37.40 -42.20 -27.35
N VAL A 618 38.16 -41.60 -28.25
CA VAL A 618 38.86 -42.29 -29.33
C VAL A 618 40.35 -42.14 -29.14
N LEU A 619 41.08 -43.26 -29.12
CA LEU A 619 42.53 -43.26 -29.17
C LEU A 619 42.98 -43.36 -30.63
N LEU A 620 43.53 -42.28 -31.18
CA LEU A 620 44.08 -42.18 -32.54
C LEU A 620 45.60 -42.23 -32.49
N SER A 621 46.22 -43.18 -33.20
CA SER A 621 47.69 -43.23 -33.27
C SER A 621 48.23 -42.05 -34.10
N LEU A 622 49.22 -41.34 -33.56
CA LEU A 622 49.94 -40.28 -34.28
C LEU A 622 51.29 -40.77 -34.84
N GLY A 623 51.65 -42.03 -34.58
CA GLY A 623 52.98 -42.57 -34.88
C GLY A 623 54.01 -42.24 -33.80
N GLY A 624 55.20 -42.84 -33.88
CA GLY A 624 56.30 -42.58 -32.95
C GLY A 624 56.01 -42.94 -31.49
N GLY A 625 55.03 -43.81 -31.20
CA GLY A 625 54.66 -44.13 -29.81
C GLY A 625 53.71 -43.13 -29.14
N ILE A 626 53.23 -42.11 -29.87
CA ILE A 626 52.25 -41.13 -29.39
C ILE A 626 50.84 -41.47 -29.91
N ALA A 627 49.83 -41.29 -29.08
CA ALA A 627 48.43 -41.28 -29.48
C ALA A 627 47.69 -40.04 -28.96
N ALA A 628 46.69 -39.61 -29.71
CA ALA A 628 45.72 -38.61 -29.31
C ALA A 628 44.48 -39.29 -28.72
N GLU A 629 44.11 -38.92 -27.51
CA GLU A 629 42.83 -39.24 -26.88
C GLU A 629 41.82 -38.15 -27.22
N ILE A 630 40.83 -38.49 -28.03
CA ILE A 630 39.92 -37.54 -28.67
C ILE A 630 38.49 -37.80 -28.20
N GLY A 631 37.89 -36.86 -27.49
CA GLY A 631 36.45 -36.84 -27.22
C GLY A 631 35.75 -35.85 -28.13
N VAL A 632 34.86 -36.32 -29.02
CA VAL A 632 34.06 -35.44 -29.90
C VAL A 632 32.61 -35.46 -29.45
N THR A 633 32.12 -34.31 -29.01
CA THR A 633 30.78 -34.15 -28.43
C THR A 633 30.01 -33.05 -29.13
N SER A 634 28.68 -33.15 -29.16
CA SER A 634 27.81 -32.08 -29.66
C SER A 634 27.56 -31.02 -28.58
N THR A 635 27.47 -29.76 -28.98
CA THR A 635 27.02 -28.65 -28.11
C THR A 635 25.53 -28.39 -28.29
N THR A 636 24.89 -27.76 -27.31
CA THR A 636 23.46 -27.45 -27.39
C THR A 636 23.21 -26.27 -28.33
N ASN A 637 24.04 -25.23 -28.24
CA ASN A 637 23.96 -24.04 -29.07
C ASN A 637 25.05 -24.07 -30.17
N ASP A 638 24.88 -23.18 -31.15
CA ASP A 638 25.93 -22.85 -32.11
C ASP A 638 27.01 -22.02 -31.39
N VAL A 639 28.23 -22.55 -31.31
CA VAL A 639 29.39 -21.90 -30.69
C VAL A 639 30.12 -20.94 -31.63
N GLY A 640 29.63 -20.81 -32.87
CA GLY A 640 30.12 -19.88 -33.87
C GLY A 640 31.36 -20.40 -34.61
N PRO A 641 32.25 -19.50 -35.07
CA PRO A 641 33.38 -19.88 -35.91
C PRO A 641 34.40 -20.72 -35.13
N LEU A 642 35.23 -21.45 -35.88
CA LEU A 642 36.29 -22.32 -35.36
C LEU A 642 37.24 -21.60 -34.39
N ARG A 643 37.31 -22.11 -33.16
CA ARG A 643 38.24 -21.67 -32.10
C ARG A 643 39.08 -22.86 -31.65
N ALA A 644 40.36 -22.60 -31.36
CA ALA A 644 41.25 -23.57 -30.75
C ALA A 644 41.74 -23.04 -29.40
N ILE A 645 41.49 -23.81 -28.34
CA ILE A 645 41.86 -23.48 -26.98
C ILE A 645 42.92 -24.47 -26.53
N LEU A 646 44.13 -23.99 -26.23
CA LEU A 646 45.20 -24.77 -25.64
C LEU A 646 45.15 -24.69 -24.11
N SER A 647 45.22 -25.85 -23.48
CA SER A 647 45.37 -25.95 -22.03
C SER A 647 46.78 -25.53 -21.62
N CYS A 648 46.90 -24.70 -20.60
CA CYS A 648 48.17 -24.34 -19.99
C CYS A 648 48.13 -24.59 -18.48
N GLY A 649 49.27 -24.96 -17.90
CA GLY A 649 49.45 -25.02 -16.45
C GLY A 649 50.22 -23.82 -15.95
N LEU A 650 50.08 -23.55 -14.65
CA LEU A 650 50.86 -22.53 -13.96
C LEU A 650 51.81 -23.20 -12.98
N ALA A 651 53.10 -22.98 -13.15
CA ALA A 651 54.11 -23.40 -12.20
C ALA A 651 54.46 -22.22 -11.28
N TRP A 652 54.24 -22.40 -9.98
CA TRP A 652 54.64 -21.45 -8.95
C TRP A 652 56.10 -21.69 -8.55
N SER A 653 56.94 -20.65 -8.66
CA SER A 653 58.30 -20.68 -8.15
C SER A 653 58.49 -19.56 -7.12
N GLY A 654 57.96 -19.75 -5.92
CA GLY A 654 58.18 -18.86 -4.77
C GLY A 654 57.87 -17.39 -5.05
N SER A 655 58.88 -16.52 -4.91
CA SER A 655 58.78 -15.05 -5.06
C SER A 655 58.72 -14.56 -6.52
N SER A 656 58.75 -15.45 -7.51
CA SER A 656 58.68 -15.09 -8.93
C SER A 656 57.24 -15.22 -9.47
N PRO A 657 56.87 -14.42 -10.49
CA PRO A 657 55.57 -14.58 -11.15
C PRO A 657 55.42 -15.99 -11.71
N PRO A 658 54.20 -16.56 -11.69
CA PRO A 658 53.97 -17.93 -12.13
C PRO A 658 54.31 -18.09 -13.61
N ARG A 659 55.03 -19.16 -13.94
CA ARG A 659 55.43 -19.48 -15.31
C ARG A 659 54.32 -20.29 -15.99
N VAL A 660 53.88 -19.83 -17.16
CA VAL A 660 52.90 -20.54 -17.98
C VAL A 660 53.60 -21.69 -18.71
N SER A 661 53.10 -22.92 -18.54
CA SER A 661 53.54 -24.09 -19.28
C SER A 661 52.47 -24.55 -20.26
N LEU A 662 52.78 -24.55 -21.56
CA LEU A 662 51.89 -24.99 -22.64
C LEU A 662 52.00 -26.49 -22.93
N THR A 663 53.01 -27.15 -22.39
CA THR A 663 53.36 -28.53 -22.72
C THR A 663 53.47 -29.39 -21.47
N THR A 664 53.21 -30.68 -21.63
CA THR A 664 53.45 -31.71 -20.60
C THR A 664 54.44 -32.72 -21.16
N PRO A 665 55.49 -33.09 -20.41
CA PRO A 665 56.35 -34.20 -20.79
C PRO A 665 55.56 -35.51 -20.68
N ILE A 666 55.63 -36.35 -21.70
CA ILE A 666 55.09 -37.71 -21.67
C ILE A 666 56.22 -38.70 -21.92
N ALA A 667 56.39 -39.65 -21.01
CA ALA A 667 57.45 -40.66 -21.08
C ALA A 667 56.91 -41.97 -21.66
N ALA A 668 57.55 -42.48 -22.71
CA ALA A 668 57.39 -43.85 -23.16
C ALA A 668 58.58 -44.68 -22.64
N GLY A 669 58.32 -45.72 -21.85
CA GLY A 669 59.36 -46.51 -21.18
C GLY A 669 60.31 -47.32 -22.08
N VAL A 670 61.47 -47.62 -21.47
CA VAL A 670 62.70 -48.30 -21.93
C VAL A 670 63.40 -47.57 -23.08
N ASP A 671 64.45 -46.82 -22.71
CA ASP A 671 65.25 -45.85 -23.48
C ASP A 671 64.53 -44.50 -23.72
N HIS A 672 64.57 -43.65 -22.69
CA HIS A 672 64.10 -42.24 -22.59
C HIS A 672 63.97 -41.45 -23.91
N ILE A 673 62.87 -41.63 -24.65
CA ILE A 673 62.41 -40.62 -25.62
C ILE A 673 61.36 -39.78 -24.92
N ASP A 674 61.80 -38.61 -24.42
CA ASP A 674 60.91 -37.63 -23.82
C ASP A 674 60.19 -36.85 -24.92
N TYR A 675 58.88 -37.03 -25.03
CA TYR A 675 58.05 -36.22 -25.92
C TYR A 675 57.52 -35.01 -25.17
N THR A 676 57.61 -33.84 -25.82
CA THR A 676 56.95 -32.62 -25.35
C THR A 676 55.70 -32.41 -26.20
N VAL A 677 54.53 -32.61 -25.60
CA VAL A 677 53.22 -32.47 -26.27
C VAL A 677 52.42 -31.32 -25.67
N PRO A 678 51.46 -30.73 -26.39
CA PRO A 678 50.52 -29.80 -25.80
C PRO A 678 49.79 -30.44 -24.60
N ARG A 679 49.54 -29.69 -23.53
CA ARG A 679 48.82 -30.25 -22.35
C ARG A 679 47.40 -30.71 -22.67
N GLY A 680 46.79 -30.11 -23.69
CA GLY A 680 45.48 -30.48 -24.20
C GLY A 680 44.98 -29.41 -25.17
N ILE A 681 44.15 -29.81 -26.13
CA ILE A 681 43.56 -28.94 -27.14
C ILE A 681 42.06 -29.12 -27.10
N VAL A 682 41.31 -28.02 -27.14
CA VAL A 682 39.87 -28.03 -27.38
C VAL A 682 39.60 -27.27 -28.67
N LEU A 683 38.92 -27.92 -29.61
CA LEU A 683 38.41 -27.32 -30.84
C LEU A 683 36.91 -27.13 -30.70
N LEU A 684 36.43 -25.94 -31.03
CA LEU A 684 35.01 -25.55 -30.98
C LEU A 684 34.62 -24.94 -32.31
N ALA A 685 33.59 -25.46 -32.96
CA ALA A 685 32.94 -24.78 -34.09
C ALA A 685 31.51 -25.29 -34.24
N GLU A 686 30.60 -24.41 -34.63
CA GLU A 686 29.20 -24.74 -34.91
C GLU A 686 28.56 -25.50 -33.73
N HIS A 687 28.17 -26.76 -33.93
CA HIS A 687 27.57 -27.60 -32.87
C HIS A 687 28.54 -28.68 -32.34
N VAL A 688 29.84 -28.52 -32.52
CA VAL A 688 30.84 -29.55 -32.24
C VAL A 688 31.94 -29.04 -31.34
N ARG A 689 32.25 -29.87 -30.33
CA ARG A 689 33.40 -29.74 -29.46
C ARG A 689 34.29 -30.98 -29.59
N ALA A 690 35.57 -30.80 -29.89
CA ALA A 690 36.56 -31.86 -29.84
C ALA A 690 37.61 -31.55 -28.77
N GLU A 691 37.72 -32.40 -27.75
CA GLU A 691 38.76 -32.33 -26.73
C GLU A 691 39.82 -33.39 -27.01
N ILE A 692 41.08 -32.97 -26.99
CA ILE A 692 42.22 -33.76 -27.42
C ILE A 692 43.29 -33.72 -26.35
N HIS A 693 43.62 -34.87 -25.81
CA HIS A 693 44.77 -35.09 -24.93
C HIS A 693 45.78 -35.98 -25.62
N PHE A 694 47.02 -35.95 -25.17
CA PHE A 694 48.10 -36.74 -25.77
C PHE A 694 48.66 -37.70 -24.73
N THR A 695 48.88 -38.93 -25.16
CA THR A 695 49.46 -39.99 -24.34
C THR A 695 50.58 -40.69 -25.12
N ALA A 696 51.57 -41.19 -24.40
CA ALA A 696 52.69 -41.95 -24.99
C ALA A 696 52.75 -43.34 -24.36
N SER A 697 53.01 -44.34 -25.20
CA SER A 697 53.21 -45.71 -24.75
C SER A 697 54.16 -46.45 -25.68
N PRO A 698 55.12 -47.23 -25.13
CA PRO A 698 55.98 -48.10 -25.94
C PRO A 698 55.19 -49.09 -26.80
N LEU A 699 53.98 -49.48 -26.36
CA LEU A 699 53.10 -50.38 -27.10
C LEU A 699 52.59 -49.78 -28.42
N LEU A 700 52.70 -48.45 -28.59
CA LEU A 700 52.25 -47.73 -29.79
C LEU A 700 53.36 -47.56 -30.84
N LEU A 701 54.62 -47.91 -30.54
CA LEU A 701 55.78 -47.68 -31.42
C LEU A 701 55.69 -48.39 -32.79
N GLY A 702 54.85 -49.43 -32.91
CA GLY A 702 54.65 -50.19 -34.16
C GLY A 702 53.43 -49.80 -35.01
N LEU A 703 52.62 -48.81 -34.59
CA LEU A 703 51.30 -48.52 -35.20
C LEU A 703 51.29 -47.45 -36.30
N CYS A 704 52.46 -47.08 -36.86
CA CYS A 704 52.52 -46.07 -37.92
C CYS A 704 51.73 -46.48 -39.18
N PRO A 705 50.99 -45.55 -39.82
CA PRO A 705 50.46 -45.79 -41.15
C PRO A 705 51.65 -46.04 -42.09
N ARG A 706 51.68 -47.20 -42.74
CA ARG A 706 52.70 -47.57 -43.73
C ARG A 706 52.52 -46.73 -45.00
N GLY A 707 52.91 -45.46 -44.92
CA GLY A 707 53.24 -44.62 -46.07
C GLY A 707 54.74 -44.69 -46.32
N SER A 708 55.13 -45.19 -47.48
CA SER A 708 56.50 -45.37 -47.95
C SER A 708 57.43 -44.16 -47.65
N ALA A 709 58.63 -44.48 -47.11
CA ALA A 709 59.87 -43.68 -47.11
C ALA A 709 60.22 -42.74 -45.93
N THR A 710 60.30 -43.22 -44.68
CA THR A 710 61.04 -42.50 -43.60
C THR A 710 61.72 -43.39 -42.54
N SER A 711 62.11 -44.63 -42.87
CA SER A 711 62.86 -45.48 -41.92
C SER A 711 64.35 -45.13 -41.79
N ALA A 712 64.95 -44.39 -42.73
CA ALA A 712 66.40 -44.13 -42.71
C ALA A 712 66.80 -42.85 -41.96
N VAL A 713 65.93 -41.83 -41.95
CA VAL A 713 66.25 -40.52 -41.36
C VAL A 713 66.17 -40.54 -39.84
N HIS A 714 65.21 -41.30 -39.28
CA HIS A 714 65.03 -41.38 -37.82
C HIS A 714 66.16 -42.14 -37.12
N VAL A 715 66.66 -43.22 -37.74
CA VAL A 715 67.83 -43.97 -37.26
C VAL A 715 69.08 -43.10 -37.33
N SER A 716 69.27 -42.35 -38.42
CA SER A 716 70.41 -41.43 -38.58
C SER A 716 70.41 -40.26 -37.59
N ALA A 717 69.24 -39.73 -37.22
CA ALA A 717 69.13 -38.62 -36.27
C ALA A 717 69.37 -39.08 -34.82
N VAL A 718 68.86 -40.27 -34.46
CA VAL A 718 69.10 -40.89 -33.14
C VAL A 718 70.57 -41.26 -32.97
N GLU A 719 71.23 -41.80 -34.01
CA GLU A 719 72.68 -42.08 -33.98
C GLU A 719 73.54 -40.81 -33.93
N ALA A 720 73.08 -39.69 -34.50
CA ALA A 720 73.77 -38.41 -34.41
C ALA A 720 73.64 -37.78 -33.01
N ALA A 721 72.46 -37.87 -32.39
CA ALA A 721 72.24 -37.43 -31.01
C ALA A 721 73.04 -38.27 -30.01
N ARG A 722 73.13 -39.59 -30.21
CA ARG A 722 73.95 -40.48 -29.37
C ARG A 722 75.44 -40.11 -29.47
N ARG A 723 75.95 -39.85 -30.67
CA ARG A 723 77.33 -39.38 -30.87
C ARG A 723 77.61 -38.02 -30.26
N ALA A 724 76.63 -37.12 -30.22
CA ALA A 724 76.77 -35.82 -29.57
C ALA A 724 76.79 -35.94 -28.04
N ALA A 725 75.98 -36.82 -27.46
CA ALA A 725 75.98 -37.10 -26.02
C ALA A 725 77.28 -37.80 -25.58
N GLU A 726 77.74 -38.81 -26.31
CA GLU A 726 79.02 -39.50 -26.06
C GLU A 726 80.22 -38.52 -26.16
N ALA A 727 80.17 -37.54 -27.08
CA ALA A 727 81.22 -36.52 -27.22
C ALA A 727 81.24 -35.50 -26.06
N GLU A 728 80.08 -35.16 -25.51
CA GLU A 728 79.97 -34.25 -24.36
C GLU A 728 80.38 -34.95 -23.04
N GLU A 729 80.08 -36.24 -22.91
CA GLU A 729 80.53 -37.07 -21.79
C GLU A 729 82.05 -37.31 -21.84
N ALA A 730 82.61 -37.50 -23.03
CA ALA A 730 84.07 -37.57 -23.22
C ALA A 730 84.78 -36.23 -22.92
N ARG A 731 84.14 -35.08 -23.14
CA ARG A 731 84.69 -33.78 -22.72
C ARG A 731 84.70 -33.64 -21.21
N ARG A 732 83.63 -34.03 -20.52
CA ARG A 732 83.59 -34.01 -19.05
C ARG A 732 84.62 -34.95 -18.43
N ALA A 733 84.82 -36.13 -19.02
CA ALA A 733 85.85 -37.06 -18.56
C ALA A 733 87.29 -36.56 -18.79
N ALA A 734 87.52 -35.71 -19.80
CA ALA A 734 88.83 -35.10 -20.06
C ALA A 734 89.12 -33.88 -19.15
N ASP A 735 88.09 -33.20 -18.66
CA ASP A 735 88.23 -32.09 -17.70
C ASP A 735 88.43 -32.58 -16.24
N ASP A 736 88.08 -33.83 -15.92
CA ASP A 736 88.22 -34.43 -14.57
C ASP A 736 89.60 -35.09 -14.31
N ASP A 737 90.47 -35.23 -15.31
CA ASP A 737 91.80 -35.89 -15.20
C ASP A 737 92.98 -34.92 -14.96
N ASP A 738 92.72 -33.62 -14.74
CA ASP A 738 93.75 -32.57 -14.56
C ASP A 738 93.79 -31.92 -13.14
N ASP A 739 93.24 -32.59 -12.11
CA ASP A 739 93.37 -32.19 -10.67
C ASP A 739 94.18 -33.19 -9.82
#